data_AF-A0A9W7GBJ7-F1
#
_entry.id   AF-A0A9W7GBJ7-F1
#
_cell.length_a   1.000
_cell.length_b   1.000
_cell.length_c   1.000
_cell.angle_alpha   90.00
_cell.angle_beta   90.00
_cell.angle_gamma   90.00
#
_symmetry.space_group_name_H-M   'P 1'
#
loop_
_entity.id
_entity.type
_entity.pdbx_description
1 polymer ?
#
loop_
_entity_poly.entity_id
_entity_poly.type
_entity_poly.pdbx_seq_one_letter_code
_entity_poly.pdbx_strand_id
1 'polypeptide(L)'
;MGRTEVSDEHTAKKEMTRDFRRNSLNIDGDIFNTGDRAANARVSIRMLNSVVKENYTGLAKVFVDIVKRCNENLENEVAEFCAETLPDGSQLTTEVLQAVAVEIKPAMKLSRIGLGAKVSFSLILTYADLATDCLVLKEYWDGGESKRKYFFVSFGILALSTLINMIVAWIANRKKSKSAKTTAVVVASLQLNPLVHGINHWRGVPIGEDDLLSPFVVFLVVRLGELLCEVVPETVLQLYVIYHTKDVSLTIMSSILSSLASAAFIMTDNSMMQERGRMSEQRRGPYSHPFLGFIPTDFRRKASLQLGLFLFYGGYLGCALLTFSAVLAVFQWSNVPLAMICEFLVFLVAMGSRGQILSHFEQTGGHAIHSISSGIHLGFYLMMSLAPWTALRTDFFFGGRYYSSMIIYRLLSFTGIIFFATSKFSDVIADEGLANMEVEGESMEGESMEGESMEGKTVRQMFLASLGVTLLGAIIFLASATSSKRWSFFKSKQTGPEHIMWCFEASQLIYDAETKDQQRAFHWLICHPSYLNQSAVEKWLLSLTSSGEILGRGDKKLPKGCGPFHGHSLDSFFTKSLEKIRYYRDAGFTSVGVEEHLKKLKREVDKRPTLDALDRKLKKVTSQKLRKVMLERVEGLETVDEKEEASDDNSDDEVKNKDAVAELRALVTEKDKVIADAIAEKKTAIAERDKAIEDGKRMLGEKNRVIDRLKLQLRDGGVDFLGVGLNGGSRGVGKGD
;
A
#
# COMPACT_ATOMS: atom_id res chain seq x y z
N MET A 1 19.10 23.51 15.50
CA MET A 1 18.01 22.71 16.11
C MET A 1 18.20 21.18 15.98
N GLY A 2 19.22 20.65 15.29
CA GLY A 2 19.37 19.19 15.09
C GLY A 2 20.23 18.41 16.09
N ARG A 3 20.50 18.92 17.31
CA ARG A 3 21.31 18.20 18.33
C ARG A 3 20.46 17.54 19.43
N THR A 4 19.23 17.98 19.64
CA THR A 4 18.34 17.46 20.69
C THR A 4 17.59 16.20 20.26
N GLU A 5 17.18 16.08 18.98
CA GLU A 5 16.42 14.91 18.50
C GLU A 5 17.21 13.59 18.54
N VAL A 6 18.53 13.63 18.32
CA VAL A 6 19.40 12.44 18.39
C VAL A 6 19.49 11.90 19.83
N SER A 7 19.39 12.78 20.83
CA SER A 7 19.43 12.39 22.24
C SER A 7 18.15 11.66 22.65
N ASP A 8 17.00 12.09 22.15
CA ASP A 8 15.70 11.53 22.51
C ASP A 8 15.48 10.15 21.88
N GLU A 9 15.92 9.94 20.65
CA GLU A 9 15.87 8.61 20.00
C GLU A 9 16.79 7.60 20.71
N HIS A 10 17.97 8.05 21.15
CA HIS A 10 18.92 7.18 21.85
C HIS A 10 18.43 6.83 23.26
N THR A 11 17.74 7.76 23.91
CA THR A 11 17.09 7.56 25.22
C THR A 11 15.90 6.60 25.09
N ALA A 12 15.05 6.77 24.07
CA ALA A 12 13.92 5.87 23.81
C ALA A 12 14.38 4.44 23.48
N LYS A 13 15.48 4.27 22.73
CA LYS A 13 16.11 2.96 22.50
C LYS A 13 16.62 2.33 23.78
N LYS A 14 17.35 3.09 24.60
CA LYS A 14 17.83 2.61 25.91
C LYS A 14 16.68 2.21 26.82
N GLU A 15 15.57 2.94 26.81
CA GLU A 15 14.39 2.65 27.63
C GLU A 15 13.64 1.40 27.15
N MET A 16 13.47 1.23 25.83
CA MET A 16 12.91 0.01 25.23
C MET A 16 13.76 -1.24 25.53
N THR A 17 15.08 -1.13 25.44
CA THR A 17 16.03 -2.20 25.81
C THR A 17 15.96 -2.53 27.30
N ARG A 18 15.81 -1.51 28.16
CA ARG A 18 15.66 -1.69 29.62
C ARG A 18 14.37 -2.42 29.97
N ASP A 19 13.26 -2.03 29.35
CA ASP A 19 11.95 -2.65 29.58
C ASP A 19 11.93 -4.10 29.05
N PHE A 20 12.62 -4.38 27.93
CA PHE A 20 12.83 -5.74 27.45
C PHE A 20 13.62 -6.60 28.46
N ARG A 21 14.75 -6.10 28.97
CA ARG A 21 15.58 -6.82 29.96
C ARG A 21 14.84 -7.08 31.26
N ARG A 22 13.97 -6.14 31.67
CA ARG A 22 13.14 -6.27 32.88
C ARG A 22 12.08 -7.38 32.73
N ASN A 23 11.56 -7.56 31.52
CA ASN A 23 10.57 -8.58 31.21
C ASN A 23 11.17 -9.96 30.96
N SER A 24 12.43 -10.06 30.51
CA SER A 24 13.13 -11.33 30.31
C SER A 24 13.69 -11.96 31.59
N LEU A 25 14.01 -11.15 32.61
CA LEU A 25 14.60 -11.59 33.87
C LEU A 25 13.61 -12.21 34.89
N ASN A 26 12.31 -12.29 34.56
CA ASN A 26 11.27 -12.84 35.44
C ASN A 26 10.89 -14.30 35.12
N ILE A 27 11.76 -15.03 34.41
CA ILE A 27 11.54 -16.43 34.03
C ILE A 27 12.60 -17.27 34.74
N ASP A 28 12.16 -18.08 35.71
CA ASP A 28 13.00 -18.85 36.64
C ASP A 28 14.15 -19.64 35.98
N GLY A 29 15.34 -19.51 36.57
CA GLY A 29 16.58 -20.17 36.15
C GLY A 29 16.63 -21.69 36.39
N ASP A 30 15.58 -22.29 36.97
CA ASP A 30 15.57 -23.72 37.34
C ASP A 30 15.24 -24.67 36.17
N ILE A 31 14.89 -24.16 34.99
CA ILE A 31 14.48 -25.00 33.84
C ILE A 31 15.69 -25.57 33.07
N PHE A 32 16.91 -25.06 33.27
CA PHE A 32 18.07 -25.42 32.44
C PHE A 32 18.96 -26.54 33.00
N ASN A 33 18.63 -27.12 34.16
CA ASN A 33 19.47 -28.13 34.82
C ASN A 33 19.07 -29.59 34.53
N THR A 34 18.42 -29.83 33.39
CA THR A 34 18.25 -31.20 32.86
C THR A 34 19.32 -31.41 31.79
N GLY A 35 20.21 -32.41 31.95
CA GLY A 35 21.31 -32.70 31.03
C GLY A 35 20.93 -33.05 29.57
N ASP A 36 19.68 -32.83 29.18
CA ASP A 36 19.16 -33.02 27.84
C ASP A 36 19.26 -31.73 27.01
N ARG A 37 20.35 -31.62 26.23
CA ARG A 37 20.59 -30.51 25.30
C ARG A 37 19.45 -30.31 24.30
N ALA A 38 18.71 -31.36 23.93
CA ALA A 38 17.60 -31.26 22.98
C ALA A 38 16.35 -30.67 23.64
N ALA A 39 16.09 -30.97 24.90
CA ALA A 39 15.02 -30.35 25.68
C ALA A 39 15.30 -28.86 25.91
N ASN A 40 16.55 -28.52 26.30
CA ASN A 40 16.98 -27.14 26.49
C ASN A 40 16.88 -26.33 25.19
N ALA A 41 17.28 -26.91 24.05
CA ALA A 41 17.11 -26.26 22.74
C ALA A 41 15.63 -26.02 22.39
N ARG A 42 14.73 -26.97 22.68
CA ARG A 42 13.29 -26.82 22.41
C ARG A 42 12.63 -25.77 23.32
N VAL A 43 13.04 -25.69 24.59
CA VAL A 43 12.56 -24.68 25.55
C VAL A 43 13.09 -23.30 25.16
N SER A 44 14.38 -23.17 24.84
CA SER A 44 14.95 -21.93 24.30
C SER A 44 14.27 -21.51 23.01
N ILE A 45 13.99 -22.42 22.07
CA ILE A 45 13.24 -22.11 20.84
C ILE A 45 11.79 -21.69 21.15
N ARG A 46 11.15 -22.25 22.18
CA ARG A 46 9.79 -21.86 22.60
C ARG A 46 9.75 -20.50 23.28
N MET A 47 10.70 -20.22 24.18
CA MET A 47 10.83 -18.92 24.84
C MET A 47 11.26 -17.84 23.86
N LEU A 48 12.21 -18.15 22.96
CA LEU A 48 12.57 -17.30 21.84
C LEU A 48 11.31 -17.05 21.00
N ASN A 49 10.53 -18.05 20.64
CA ASN A 49 9.27 -17.85 19.91
C ASN A 49 8.23 -17.02 20.66
N SER A 50 8.13 -17.05 22.00
CA SER A 50 7.15 -16.23 22.73
C SER A 50 7.60 -14.79 22.88
N VAL A 51 8.87 -14.57 23.26
CA VAL A 51 9.47 -13.24 23.46
C VAL A 51 9.68 -12.53 22.12
N VAL A 52 10.10 -13.28 21.10
CA VAL A 52 10.25 -12.77 19.74
C VAL A 52 8.89 -12.44 19.15
N LYS A 53 7.84 -13.25 19.33
CA LYS A 53 6.55 -13.01 18.63
C LYS A 53 5.87 -11.68 18.95
N GLU A 54 6.08 -11.11 20.14
CA GLU A 54 5.50 -9.80 20.51
C GLU A 54 6.35 -8.60 20.04
N ASN A 55 7.68 -8.73 19.96
CA ASN A 55 8.61 -7.65 19.58
C ASN A 55 9.35 -7.89 18.24
N TYR A 56 9.02 -8.95 17.49
CA TYR A 56 9.79 -9.44 16.34
C TYR A 56 10.00 -8.37 15.29
N THR A 57 8.96 -7.60 14.99
CA THR A 57 9.04 -6.59 13.92
C THR A 57 9.94 -5.42 14.30
N GLY A 58 10.00 -5.06 15.59
CA GLY A 58 10.91 -4.05 16.12
C GLY A 58 12.35 -4.55 16.12
N LEU A 59 12.59 -5.72 16.72
CA LEU A 59 13.92 -6.32 16.81
C LEU A 59 14.50 -6.70 15.45
N ALA A 60 13.69 -7.29 14.56
CA ALA A 60 14.11 -7.58 13.20
C ALA A 60 14.44 -6.30 12.42
N LYS A 61 13.70 -5.20 12.64
CA LYS A 61 14.02 -3.91 12.02
C LYS A 61 15.36 -3.38 12.53
N VAL A 62 15.59 -3.40 13.85
CA VAL A 62 16.87 -2.97 14.44
C VAL A 62 18.03 -3.83 13.92
N PHE A 63 17.88 -5.16 13.92
CA PHE A 63 18.85 -6.09 13.37
C PHE A 63 19.16 -5.81 11.89
N VAL A 64 18.13 -5.67 11.05
CA VAL A 64 18.27 -5.32 9.64
C VAL A 64 18.96 -3.97 9.46
N ASP A 65 18.68 -2.99 10.32
CA ASP A 65 19.32 -1.68 10.28
C ASP A 65 20.79 -1.72 10.75
N ILE A 66 21.16 -2.63 11.65
CA ILE A 66 22.56 -2.93 11.99
C ILE A 66 23.26 -3.53 10.76
N VAL A 67 22.67 -4.58 10.16
CA VAL A 67 23.21 -5.24 8.96
C VAL A 67 23.42 -4.25 7.80
N LYS A 68 22.51 -3.27 7.64
CA LYS A 68 22.63 -2.21 6.61
C LYS A 68 23.74 -1.20 6.89
N ARG A 69 23.90 -0.78 8.16
CA ARG A 69 24.81 0.32 8.53
C ARG A 69 26.24 -0.15 8.73
N CYS A 70 26.40 -1.40 9.19
CA CYS A 70 27.70 -1.95 9.48
C CYS A 70 28.48 -2.26 8.19
N ASN A 71 29.48 -1.44 7.88
CA ASN A 71 30.42 -1.71 6.78
C ASN A 71 31.51 -2.71 7.22
N GLU A 72 32.06 -2.54 8.41
CA GLU A 72 33.16 -3.30 9.01
C GLU A 72 32.74 -3.91 10.35
N ASN A 73 33.24 -5.09 10.69
CA ASN A 73 32.97 -5.79 11.97
C ASN A 73 31.49 -6.15 12.23
N LEU A 74 30.79 -6.66 11.20
CA LEU A 74 29.38 -7.09 11.31
C LEU A 74 29.14 -8.08 12.44
N GLU A 75 30.08 -9.00 12.64
CA GLU A 75 29.99 -10.01 13.70
C GLU A 75 30.00 -9.38 15.08
N ASN A 76 30.79 -8.31 15.31
CA ASN A 76 30.87 -7.60 16.58
C ASN A 76 29.60 -6.79 16.85
N GLU A 77 29.09 -6.07 15.86
CA GLU A 77 27.86 -5.28 15.98
C GLU A 77 26.63 -6.17 16.21
N VAL A 78 26.57 -7.33 15.53
CA VAL A 78 25.53 -8.32 15.77
C VAL A 78 25.72 -8.99 17.13
N ALA A 79 26.96 -9.26 17.56
CA ALA A 79 27.24 -9.79 18.90
C ALA A 79 26.82 -8.80 19.99
N GLU A 80 27.12 -7.51 19.84
CA GLU A 80 26.70 -6.44 20.75
C GLU A 80 25.18 -6.35 20.80
N PHE A 81 24.51 -6.32 19.64
CA PHE A 81 23.06 -6.38 19.58
C PHE A 81 22.49 -7.61 20.28
N CYS A 82 23.10 -8.78 20.10
CA CYS A 82 22.67 -10.02 20.76
C CYS A 82 22.92 -9.96 22.28
N ALA A 83 24.04 -9.40 22.73
CA ALA A 83 24.34 -9.21 24.15
C ALA A 83 23.39 -8.21 24.82
N GLU A 84 22.95 -7.18 24.08
CA GLU A 84 21.96 -6.21 24.58
C GLU A 84 20.52 -6.75 24.57
N THR A 85 20.19 -7.60 23.59
CA THR A 85 18.81 -7.96 23.25
C THR A 85 18.43 -9.37 23.67
N LEU A 86 19.38 -10.29 23.90
CA LEU A 86 19.08 -11.67 24.25
C LEU A 86 19.42 -11.95 25.72
N PRO A 87 18.72 -12.88 26.39
CA PRO A 87 19.05 -13.29 27.76
C PRO A 87 20.45 -13.91 27.83
N ASP A 88 21.12 -13.74 28.98
CA ASP A 88 22.42 -14.34 29.26
C ASP A 88 22.37 -15.87 29.01
N GLY A 89 23.24 -16.38 28.13
CA GLY A 89 23.33 -17.81 27.78
C GLY A 89 22.85 -18.21 26.38
N SER A 90 22.41 -17.28 25.52
CA SER A 90 21.90 -17.58 24.17
C SER A 90 22.96 -17.69 23.07
N GLN A 91 24.12 -18.31 23.34
CA GLN A 91 25.25 -18.36 22.40
C GLN A 91 24.85 -18.88 21.00
N LEU A 92 24.04 -19.95 20.95
CA LEU A 92 23.54 -20.51 19.69
C LEU A 92 22.69 -19.51 18.90
N THR A 93 21.92 -18.65 19.58
CA THR A 93 21.08 -17.64 18.90
C THR A 93 21.94 -16.52 18.33
N THR A 94 22.98 -16.11 19.05
CA THR A 94 23.97 -15.14 18.57
C THR A 94 24.69 -15.66 17.32
N GLU A 95 25.19 -16.90 17.35
CA GLU A 95 25.85 -17.53 16.21
C GLU A 95 24.93 -17.65 14.99
N VAL A 96 23.66 -18.02 15.20
CA VAL A 96 22.66 -18.06 14.12
C VAL A 96 22.39 -16.66 13.54
N LEU A 97 22.22 -15.63 14.38
CA LEU A 97 21.98 -14.26 13.92
C LEU A 97 23.20 -13.68 13.20
N GLN A 98 24.43 -14.01 13.64
CA GLN A 98 25.65 -13.65 12.92
C GLN A 98 25.71 -14.33 11.56
N ALA A 99 25.46 -15.64 11.48
CA ALA A 99 25.43 -16.37 10.21
C ALA A 99 24.38 -15.78 9.24
N VAL A 100 23.17 -15.50 9.74
CA VAL A 100 22.09 -14.85 8.97
C VAL A 100 22.50 -13.45 8.52
N ALA A 101 23.17 -12.66 9.37
CA ALA A 101 23.66 -11.33 9.01
C ALA A 101 24.70 -11.40 7.88
N VAL A 102 25.64 -12.34 7.96
CA VAL A 102 26.67 -12.58 6.94
C VAL A 102 26.04 -13.01 5.62
N GLU A 103 25.03 -13.88 5.65
CA GLU A 103 24.34 -14.35 4.44
C GLU A 103 23.46 -13.26 3.80
N ILE A 104 22.73 -12.48 4.60
CA ILE A 104 21.79 -11.47 4.12
C ILE A 104 22.49 -10.19 3.66
N LYS A 105 23.64 -9.80 4.25
CA LYS A 105 24.33 -8.55 3.92
C LYS A 105 24.68 -8.41 2.42
N PRO A 106 25.27 -9.42 1.74
CA PRO A 106 25.49 -9.37 0.30
C PRO A 106 24.21 -9.20 -0.50
N ALA A 107 23.13 -9.92 -0.13
CA ALA A 107 21.84 -9.83 -0.81
C ALA A 107 21.21 -8.43 -0.66
N MET A 108 21.33 -7.82 0.52
CA MET A 108 20.85 -6.45 0.76
C MET A 108 21.67 -5.40 0.02
N LYS A 109 23.00 -5.55 -0.01
CA LYS A 109 23.89 -4.69 -0.81
C LYS A 109 23.55 -4.79 -2.30
N LEU A 110 23.42 -6.00 -2.83
CA LEU A 110 23.02 -6.26 -4.21
C LEU A 110 21.62 -5.71 -4.52
N SER A 111 20.67 -5.84 -3.60
CA SER A 111 19.33 -5.26 -3.75
C SER A 111 19.38 -3.73 -3.85
N ARG A 112 20.21 -3.08 -3.02
CA ARG A 112 20.40 -1.62 -3.04
C ARG A 112 21.15 -1.14 -4.29
N ILE A 113 22.16 -1.89 -4.75
CA ILE A 113 22.86 -1.62 -6.01
C ILE A 113 21.89 -1.79 -7.18
N GLY A 114 21.10 -2.85 -7.20
CA GLY A 114 20.08 -3.09 -8.22
C GLY A 114 19.01 -1.99 -8.24
N LEU A 115 18.55 -1.54 -7.08
CA LEU A 115 17.65 -0.38 -6.97
C LEU A 115 18.32 0.89 -7.50
N GLY A 116 19.58 1.13 -7.14
CA GLY A 116 20.37 2.27 -7.62
C GLY A 116 20.53 2.27 -9.13
N ALA A 117 20.97 1.16 -9.72
CA ALA A 117 21.11 1.00 -11.17
C ALA A 117 19.78 1.23 -11.90
N LYS A 118 18.68 0.73 -11.35
CA LYS A 118 17.33 0.92 -11.89
C LYS A 118 16.90 2.39 -11.87
N VAL A 119 17.10 3.08 -10.74
CA VAL A 119 16.80 4.51 -10.60
C VAL A 119 17.68 5.33 -11.52
N SER A 120 18.99 5.05 -11.58
CA SER A 120 19.92 5.74 -12.48
C SER A 120 19.54 5.57 -13.95
N PHE A 121 19.19 4.35 -14.37
CA PHE A 121 18.72 4.10 -15.73
C PHE A 121 17.43 4.86 -16.05
N SER A 122 16.47 4.89 -15.11
CA SER A 122 15.27 5.72 -15.25
C SER A 122 15.60 7.20 -15.44
N LEU A 123 16.56 7.72 -14.68
CA LEU A 123 16.96 9.13 -14.74
C LEU A 123 17.67 9.45 -16.04
N ILE A 124 18.56 8.56 -16.51
CA ILE A 124 19.23 8.71 -17.80
C ILE A 124 18.19 8.80 -18.92
N LEU A 125 17.19 7.91 -18.95
CA LEU A 125 16.14 7.96 -19.96
C LEU A 125 15.34 9.26 -19.90
N THR A 126 14.96 9.73 -18.72
CA THR A 126 14.24 11.01 -18.57
C THR A 126 15.05 12.21 -19.02
N TYR A 127 16.32 12.29 -18.65
CA TYR A 127 17.14 13.44 -19.04
C TYR A 127 17.58 13.36 -20.51
N ALA A 128 17.69 12.15 -21.08
CA ALA A 128 17.85 11.98 -22.51
C ALA A 128 16.62 12.47 -23.27
N ASP A 129 15.42 12.12 -22.82
CA ASP A 129 14.13 12.60 -23.34
C ASP A 129 14.04 14.14 -23.33
N LEU A 130 14.25 14.76 -22.16
CA LEU A 130 14.28 16.22 -22.01
C LEU A 130 15.35 16.88 -22.90
N ALA A 131 16.53 16.27 -23.01
CA ALA A 131 17.59 16.79 -23.88
C ALA A 131 17.18 16.72 -25.36
N THR A 132 16.56 15.62 -25.79
CA THR A 132 16.05 15.50 -27.16
C THR A 132 14.91 16.46 -27.44
N ASP A 133 14.04 16.75 -26.46
CA ASP A 133 12.96 17.74 -26.61
C ASP A 133 13.51 19.17 -26.76
N CYS A 134 14.55 19.51 -26.00
CA CYS A 134 15.29 20.76 -26.20
C CYS A 134 15.89 20.88 -27.61
N LEU A 135 16.38 19.77 -28.17
CA LEU A 135 16.92 19.75 -29.54
C LEU A 135 15.81 19.91 -30.59
N VAL A 136 14.64 19.30 -30.38
CA VAL A 136 13.47 19.48 -31.24
C VAL A 136 12.95 20.91 -31.19
N LEU A 137 12.87 21.53 -29.99
CA LEU A 137 12.53 22.94 -29.84
C LEU A 137 13.48 23.84 -30.61
N LYS A 138 14.79 23.58 -30.51
CA LYS A 138 15.79 24.30 -31.30
C LYS A 138 15.56 24.11 -32.80
N GLU A 139 15.29 22.89 -33.25
CA GLU A 139 15.00 22.62 -34.67
C GLU A 139 13.74 23.35 -35.15
N TYR A 140 12.69 23.42 -34.34
CA TYR A 140 11.48 24.18 -34.68
C TYR A 140 11.70 25.69 -34.69
N TRP A 141 12.60 26.19 -33.84
CA TRP A 141 13.01 27.58 -33.85
C TRP A 141 13.85 27.95 -35.08
N ASP A 142 14.86 27.12 -35.38
CA ASP A 142 15.80 27.32 -36.49
C ASP A 142 15.13 27.08 -37.86
N GLY A 143 14.01 26.34 -37.90
CA GLY A 143 13.24 26.03 -39.10
C GLY A 143 12.44 27.18 -39.72
N GLY A 144 12.60 28.41 -39.24
CA GLY A 144 11.95 29.60 -39.79
C GLY A 144 10.46 29.74 -39.45
N GLU A 145 9.76 30.63 -40.15
CA GLU A 145 8.36 30.97 -39.83
C GLU A 145 7.40 29.77 -39.96
N SER A 146 7.66 28.85 -40.89
CA SER A 146 6.81 27.67 -41.14
C SER A 146 6.78 26.70 -39.96
N LYS A 147 7.90 26.56 -39.23
CA LYS A 147 7.99 25.70 -38.02
C LYS A 147 7.79 26.45 -36.71
N ARG A 148 7.76 27.80 -36.73
CA ARG A 148 7.64 28.62 -35.51
C ARG A 148 6.37 28.36 -34.70
N LYS A 149 5.27 27.99 -35.36
CA LYS A 149 4.03 27.57 -34.67
C LYS A 149 4.24 26.33 -33.81
N TYR A 150 5.01 25.35 -34.30
CA TYR A 150 5.30 24.11 -33.57
C TYR A 150 6.22 24.36 -32.38
N PHE A 151 7.17 25.29 -32.51
CA PHE A 151 7.99 25.76 -31.40
C PHE A 151 7.13 26.26 -30.23
N PHE A 152 6.16 27.14 -30.49
CA PHE A 152 5.31 27.69 -29.42
C PHE A 152 4.41 26.62 -28.77
N VAL A 153 3.90 25.66 -29.55
CA VAL A 153 3.09 24.55 -29.02
C VAL A 153 3.96 23.65 -28.14
N SER A 154 5.11 23.19 -28.63
CA SER A 154 6.06 22.34 -27.89
C SER A 154 6.57 23.04 -26.62
N PHE A 155 6.90 24.34 -26.70
CA PHE A 155 7.28 25.12 -25.53
C PHE A 155 6.14 25.23 -24.52
N GLY A 156 4.90 25.40 -24.99
CA GLY A 156 3.70 25.40 -24.16
C GLY A 156 3.47 24.06 -23.44
N ILE A 157 3.69 22.94 -24.13
CA ILE A 157 3.63 21.58 -23.57
C ILE A 157 4.66 21.43 -22.43
N LEU A 158 5.92 21.79 -22.69
CA LEU A 158 7.00 21.74 -21.70
C LEU A 158 6.72 22.64 -20.48
N ALA A 159 6.21 23.85 -20.73
CA ALA A 159 5.84 24.80 -19.67
C ALA A 159 4.68 24.27 -18.82
N LEU A 160 3.67 23.64 -19.44
CA LEU A 160 2.54 23.03 -18.73
C LEU A 160 3.00 21.84 -17.87
N SER A 161 3.84 20.96 -18.41
CA SER A 161 4.44 19.85 -17.65
C SER A 161 5.20 20.37 -16.42
N THR A 162 6.04 21.39 -16.63
CA THR A 162 6.81 22.03 -15.55
C THR A 162 5.89 22.64 -14.49
N LEU A 163 4.81 23.32 -14.89
CA LEU A 163 3.82 23.89 -13.98
C LEU A 163 3.14 22.80 -13.13
N ILE A 164 2.76 21.67 -13.73
CA ILE A 164 2.17 20.54 -13.00
C ILE A 164 3.15 19.98 -11.98
N ASN A 165 4.43 19.83 -12.35
CA ASN A 165 5.48 19.39 -11.44
C ASN A 165 5.68 20.37 -10.27
N MET A 166 5.59 21.68 -10.50
CA MET A 166 5.62 22.69 -9.44
C MET A 166 4.41 22.57 -8.51
N ILE A 167 3.20 22.35 -9.05
CA ILE A 167 1.99 22.15 -8.26
C ILE A 167 2.11 20.89 -7.39
N VAL A 168 2.57 19.77 -7.96
CA VAL A 168 2.78 18.52 -7.21
C VAL A 168 3.80 18.71 -6.09
N ALA A 169 4.92 19.39 -6.36
CA ALA A 169 5.92 19.71 -5.34
C ALA A 169 5.36 20.60 -4.23
N TRP A 170 4.55 21.60 -4.57
CA TRP A 170 3.89 22.45 -3.60
C TRP A 170 2.89 21.68 -2.72
N ILE A 171 2.05 20.83 -3.33
CA ILE A 171 1.09 19.97 -2.62
C ILE A 171 1.84 19.03 -1.68
N ALA A 172 2.85 18.31 -2.17
CA ALA A 172 3.59 17.33 -1.39
C ALA A 172 4.26 17.96 -0.14
N ASN A 173 4.64 19.25 -0.22
CA ASN A 173 5.31 19.97 0.86
C ASN A 173 4.38 20.95 1.60
N ARG A 174 3.05 20.86 1.44
CA ARG A 174 2.09 21.84 2.00
C ARG A 174 2.18 22.03 3.53
N LYS A 175 2.63 21.01 4.28
CA LYS A 175 2.80 21.10 5.74
C LYS A 175 4.18 21.61 6.20
N LYS A 176 5.18 21.63 5.31
CA LYS A 176 6.56 22.06 5.66
C LYS A 176 6.70 23.57 5.80
N SER A 177 7.87 23.99 6.29
CA SER A 177 8.28 25.40 6.37
C SER A 177 8.20 26.10 4.99
N LYS A 178 8.00 27.42 4.98
CA LYS A 178 7.94 28.22 3.75
C LYS A 178 9.21 28.05 2.90
N SER A 179 10.38 28.00 3.54
CA SER A 179 11.66 27.77 2.85
C SER A 179 11.68 26.42 2.13
N ALA A 180 11.27 25.33 2.80
CA ALA A 180 11.26 24.01 2.18
C ALA A 180 10.28 23.91 1.00
N LYS A 181 9.12 24.59 1.11
CA LYS A 181 8.16 24.70 0.01
C LYS A 181 8.76 25.43 -1.19
N THR A 182 9.37 26.59 -0.98
CA THR A 182 10.01 27.36 -2.06
C THR A 182 11.14 26.56 -2.70
N THR A 183 12.01 25.92 -1.90
CA THR A 183 13.07 25.06 -2.43
C THR A 183 12.51 23.92 -3.28
N ALA A 184 11.45 23.23 -2.81
CA ALA A 184 10.83 22.16 -3.57
C ALA A 184 10.22 22.65 -4.90
N VAL A 185 9.57 23.82 -4.91
CA VAL A 185 9.02 24.43 -6.13
C VAL A 185 10.13 24.85 -7.10
N VAL A 186 11.26 25.39 -6.60
CA VAL A 186 12.42 25.75 -7.42
C VAL A 186 13.09 24.50 -8.03
N VAL A 187 13.25 23.44 -7.25
CA VAL A 187 13.74 22.14 -7.75
C VAL A 187 12.81 21.58 -8.83
N ALA A 188 11.50 21.73 -8.65
CA ALA A 188 10.49 21.32 -9.62
C ALA A 188 10.56 22.14 -10.91
N SER A 189 10.72 23.46 -10.83
CA SER A 189 10.82 24.34 -12.00
C SER A 189 12.09 24.08 -12.82
N LEU A 190 13.13 23.54 -12.19
CA LEU A 190 14.36 23.10 -12.86
C LEU A 190 14.29 21.65 -13.38
N GLN A 191 13.11 21.00 -13.29
CA GLN A 191 12.91 19.59 -13.65
C GLN A 191 13.89 18.62 -12.95
N LEU A 192 14.33 18.98 -11.74
CA LEU A 192 15.22 18.15 -10.89
C LEU A 192 14.44 17.26 -9.92
N ASN A 193 13.11 17.37 -9.89
CA ASN A 193 12.24 16.56 -9.03
C ASN A 193 12.46 15.05 -9.21
N PRO A 194 12.49 14.49 -10.43
CA PRO A 194 12.75 13.07 -10.62
C PRO A 194 14.07 12.62 -9.99
N LEU A 195 15.13 13.42 -10.13
CA LEU A 195 16.44 13.15 -9.57
C LEU A 195 16.40 13.16 -8.04
N VAL A 196 15.86 14.22 -7.44
CA VAL A 196 15.79 14.36 -5.98
C VAL A 196 14.94 13.25 -5.37
N HIS A 197 13.75 12.99 -5.92
CA HIS A 197 12.86 11.93 -5.41
C HIS A 197 13.40 10.53 -5.70
N GLY A 198 14.02 10.30 -6.86
CA GLY A 198 14.67 9.04 -7.20
C GLY A 198 15.83 8.72 -6.25
N ILE A 199 16.70 9.70 -5.97
CA ILE A 199 17.79 9.55 -4.99
C ILE A 199 17.23 9.31 -3.59
N ASN A 200 16.19 10.03 -3.17
CA ASN A 200 15.57 9.83 -1.87
C ASN A 200 14.92 8.44 -1.74
N HIS A 201 14.29 7.95 -2.81
CA HIS A 201 13.77 6.59 -2.88
C HIS A 201 14.89 5.55 -2.80
N TRP A 202 15.97 5.72 -3.56
CA TRP A 202 17.15 4.84 -3.52
C TRP A 202 17.84 4.83 -2.14
N ARG A 203 17.89 5.99 -1.48
CA ARG A 203 18.40 6.12 -0.10
C ARG A 203 17.46 5.54 0.94
N GLY A 204 16.19 5.27 0.59
CA GLY A 204 15.18 4.79 1.52
C GLY A 204 14.83 5.83 2.58
N VAL A 205 14.80 7.12 2.21
CA VAL A 205 14.44 8.21 3.13
C VAL A 205 13.03 7.94 3.66
N PRO A 206 12.84 7.85 4.99
CA PRO A 206 11.53 7.62 5.57
C PRO A 206 10.59 8.80 5.29
N ILE A 207 9.29 8.56 5.38
CA ILE A 207 8.26 9.60 5.31
C ILE A 207 8.44 10.48 6.55
N GLY A 208 8.73 11.77 6.37
CA GLY A 208 8.78 12.72 7.48
C GLY A 208 7.39 12.97 8.05
N GLU A 209 7.30 13.41 9.30
CA GLU A 209 6.01 13.69 9.97
C GLU A 209 5.17 14.75 9.21
N ASP A 210 5.85 15.67 8.54
CA ASP A 210 5.24 16.73 7.72
C ASP A 210 5.02 16.33 6.25
N ASP A 211 5.42 15.13 5.83
CA ASP A 211 5.19 14.68 4.46
C ASP A 211 3.73 14.23 4.26
N LEU A 212 3.08 14.76 3.23
CA LEU A 212 1.71 14.34 2.89
C LEU A 212 1.68 12.99 2.15
N LEU A 213 2.73 12.70 1.39
CA LEU A 213 2.85 11.54 0.52
C LEU A 213 4.24 10.94 0.70
N SER A 214 4.36 9.62 0.52
CA SER A 214 5.67 8.98 0.55
C SER A 214 6.52 9.46 -0.64
N PRO A 215 7.87 9.48 -0.53
CA PRO A 215 8.74 9.84 -1.65
C PRO A 215 8.46 9.03 -2.91
N PHE A 216 8.06 7.77 -2.75
CA PHE A 216 7.66 6.91 -3.85
C PHE A 216 6.37 7.39 -4.54
N VAL A 217 5.33 7.73 -3.78
CA VAL A 217 4.07 8.21 -4.37
C VAL A 217 4.28 9.55 -5.08
N VAL A 218 5.08 10.46 -4.50
CA VAL A 218 5.41 11.73 -5.17
C VAL A 218 6.17 11.47 -6.47
N PHE A 219 7.18 10.60 -6.45
CA PHE A 219 7.90 10.19 -7.66
C PHE A 219 6.93 9.64 -8.72
N LEU A 220 6.04 8.73 -8.35
CA LEU A 220 5.03 8.15 -9.26
C LEU A 220 4.12 9.21 -9.88
N VAL A 221 3.60 10.14 -9.07
CA VAL A 221 2.70 11.20 -9.54
C VAL A 221 3.42 12.16 -10.48
N VAL A 222 4.66 12.55 -10.17
CA VAL A 222 5.50 13.38 -11.07
C VAL A 222 5.71 12.66 -12.40
N ARG A 223 6.08 11.37 -12.38
CA ARG A 223 6.28 10.57 -13.60
C ARG A 223 5.01 10.42 -14.43
N LEU A 224 3.86 10.26 -13.79
CA LEU A 224 2.58 10.18 -14.48
C LEU A 224 2.19 11.53 -15.09
N GLY A 225 2.48 12.63 -14.38
CA GLY A 225 2.32 13.99 -14.90
C GLY A 225 3.16 14.24 -16.14
N GLU A 226 4.45 13.91 -16.08
CA GLU A 226 5.38 14.00 -17.23
C GLU A 226 4.86 13.15 -18.41
N LEU A 227 4.46 11.91 -18.17
CA LEU A 227 3.92 11.04 -19.22
C LEU A 227 2.70 11.65 -19.92
N LEU A 228 1.74 12.17 -19.14
CA LEU A 228 0.45 12.65 -19.67
C LEU A 228 0.52 14.06 -20.26
N CYS A 229 1.37 14.91 -19.72
CA CYS A 229 1.39 16.34 -20.04
C CYS A 229 2.58 16.76 -20.91
N GLU A 230 3.59 15.91 -21.06
CA GLU A 230 4.77 16.17 -21.87
C GLU A 230 4.93 15.10 -22.95
N VAL A 231 5.24 13.87 -22.55
CA VAL A 231 5.61 12.77 -23.47
C VAL A 231 4.52 12.52 -24.51
N VAL A 232 3.27 12.37 -24.08
CA VAL A 232 2.16 12.07 -24.99
C VAL A 232 1.86 13.23 -25.94
N PRO A 233 1.59 14.47 -25.47
CA PRO A 233 1.34 15.60 -26.37
C PRO A 233 2.53 15.92 -27.30
N GLU A 234 3.76 15.90 -26.78
CA GLU A 234 4.96 16.24 -27.54
C GLU A 234 5.23 15.19 -28.63
N THR A 235 5.17 13.89 -28.30
CA THR A 235 5.32 12.83 -29.31
C THR A 235 4.21 12.92 -30.36
N VAL A 236 2.99 13.25 -29.95
CA VAL A 236 1.87 13.41 -30.89
C VAL A 236 2.11 14.57 -31.87
N LEU A 237 2.60 15.71 -31.36
CA LEU A 237 2.98 16.87 -32.16
C LEU A 237 4.12 16.53 -33.12
N GLN A 238 5.16 15.86 -32.64
CA GLN A 238 6.31 15.46 -33.44
C GLN A 238 5.95 14.50 -34.58
N LEU A 239 5.10 13.51 -34.30
CA LEU A 239 4.54 12.63 -35.33
C LEU A 239 3.65 13.38 -36.31
N TYR A 240 2.84 14.33 -35.84
CA TYR A 240 2.05 15.20 -36.71
C TYR A 240 2.95 16.00 -37.67
N VAL A 241 4.05 16.57 -37.16
CA VAL A 241 5.04 17.27 -37.99
C VAL A 241 5.65 16.32 -39.03
N ILE A 242 6.05 15.11 -38.62
CA ILE A 242 6.56 14.08 -39.54
C ILE A 242 5.58 13.79 -40.69
N TYR A 243 4.27 13.76 -40.42
CA TYR A 243 3.28 13.51 -41.48
C TYR A 243 3.21 14.61 -42.53
N HIS A 244 3.57 15.85 -42.16
CA HIS A 244 3.55 17.04 -43.02
C HIS A 244 4.93 17.45 -43.53
N THR A 245 5.99 16.68 -43.24
CA THR A 245 7.36 16.96 -43.70
C THR A 245 7.92 15.80 -44.50
N LYS A 246 8.58 16.11 -45.63
CA LYS A 246 9.25 15.11 -46.45
C LYS A 246 10.45 14.47 -45.74
N ASP A 247 11.25 15.31 -45.11
CA ASP A 247 12.47 14.89 -44.45
C ASP A 247 12.22 14.61 -42.97
N VAL A 248 12.26 13.33 -42.62
CA VAL A 248 12.18 12.90 -41.23
C VAL A 248 13.51 13.22 -40.55
N SER A 249 13.52 14.28 -39.73
CA SER A 249 14.69 14.63 -38.93
C SER A 249 15.03 13.49 -37.96
N LEU A 250 16.32 13.11 -37.94
CA LEU A 250 16.86 12.15 -36.97
C LEU A 250 16.68 12.66 -35.53
N THR A 251 16.69 13.98 -35.31
CA THR A 251 16.44 14.61 -34.01
C THR A 251 15.03 14.27 -33.52
N ILE A 252 14.03 14.49 -34.36
CA ILE A 252 12.62 14.22 -34.03
C ILE A 252 12.43 12.72 -33.77
N MET A 253 12.97 11.86 -34.62
CA MET A 253 12.88 10.41 -34.40
C MET A 253 13.57 9.96 -33.11
N SER A 254 14.70 10.58 -32.75
CA SER A 254 15.40 10.27 -31.50
C SER A 254 14.60 10.71 -30.28
N SER A 255 13.94 11.89 -30.34
CA SER A 255 13.01 12.34 -29.29
C SER A 255 11.86 11.35 -29.14
N ILE A 256 11.10 11.04 -30.19
CA ILE A 256 10.00 10.06 -30.16
C ILE A 256 10.43 8.71 -29.54
N LEU A 257 11.57 8.17 -29.97
CA LEU A 257 12.06 6.88 -29.45
C LEU A 257 12.52 6.99 -27.99
N SER A 258 13.15 8.10 -27.60
CA SER A 258 13.56 8.38 -26.22
C SER A 258 12.34 8.50 -25.30
N SER A 259 11.31 9.25 -25.71
CA SER A 259 10.07 9.42 -24.94
C SER A 259 9.33 8.10 -24.78
N LEU A 260 9.21 7.32 -25.86
CA LEU A 260 8.62 5.97 -25.81
C LEU A 260 9.39 5.03 -24.88
N ALA A 261 10.72 5.03 -24.94
CA ALA A 261 11.54 4.20 -24.08
C ALA A 261 11.45 4.63 -22.60
N SER A 262 11.50 5.94 -22.34
CA SER A 262 11.34 6.53 -21.01
C SER A 262 9.98 6.15 -20.40
N ALA A 263 8.89 6.35 -21.16
CA ALA A 263 7.54 5.99 -20.75
C ALA A 263 7.38 4.47 -20.51
N ALA A 264 7.84 3.64 -21.45
CA ALA A 264 7.79 2.18 -21.33
C ALA A 264 8.54 1.68 -20.09
N PHE A 265 9.71 2.26 -19.80
CA PHE A 265 10.48 1.93 -18.62
C PHE A 265 9.75 2.31 -17.33
N ILE A 266 9.23 3.54 -17.24
CA ILE A 266 8.46 4.03 -16.09
C ILE A 266 7.25 3.12 -15.83
N MET A 267 6.48 2.80 -16.87
CA MET A 267 5.30 1.93 -16.75
C MET A 267 5.64 0.52 -16.28
N THR A 268 6.69 -0.06 -16.87
CA THR A 268 7.22 -1.38 -16.50
C THR A 268 7.63 -1.40 -15.04
N ASP A 269 8.39 -0.39 -14.65
CA ASP A 269 8.96 -0.32 -13.34
C ASP A 269 7.89 -0.15 -12.25
N ASN A 270 6.94 0.76 -12.48
CA ASN A 270 5.82 0.98 -11.59
C ASN A 270 4.96 -0.29 -11.43
N SER A 271 4.66 -0.98 -12.53
CA SER A 271 3.97 -2.27 -12.52
C SER A 271 4.70 -3.31 -11.67
N MET A 272 6.00 -3.46 -11.87
CA MET A 272 6.83 -4.43 -11.14
C MET A 272 6.95 -4.06 -9.66
N MET A 273 7.13 -2.78 -9.35
CA MET A 273 7.30 -2.27 -8.02
C MET A 273 6.02 -2.37 -7.20
N GLN A 274 4.86 -1.99 -7.77
CA GLN A 274 3.59 -2.11 -7.08
C GLN A 274 3.27 -3.56 -6.71
N GLU A 275 3.53 -4.50 -7.64
CA GLU A 275 3.38 -5.92 -7.35
C GLU A 275 4.34 -6.37 -6.24
N ARG A 276 5.63 -6.00 -6.31
CA ARG A 276 6.61 -6.32 -5.26
C ARG A 276 6.25 -5.73 -3.90
N GLY A 277 5.78 -4.48 -3.86
CA GLY A 277 5.36 -3.80 -2.65
C GLY A 277 4.24 -4.56 -1.97
N ARG A 278 3.15 -4.84 -2.72
CA ARG A 278 2.01 -5.58 -2.18
C ARG A 278 2.35 -7.03 -1.80
N MET A 279 3.30 -7.67 -2.49
CA MET A 279 3.83 -8.97 -2.09
C MET A 279 4.64 -8.88 -0.78
N SER A 280 5.45 -7.84 -0.61
CA SER A 280 6.27 -7.64 0.61
C SER A 280 5.44 -7.34 1.85
N GLU A 281 4.25 -6.77 1.67
CA GLU A 281 3.27 -6.55 2.73
C GLU A 281 2.58 -7.84 3.21
N GLN A 282 2.70 -8.94 2.45
CA GLN A 282 2.09 -10.21 2.85
C GLN A 282 2.88 -10.87 3.97
N ARG A 283 2.30 -10.89 5.18
CA ARG A 283 2.91 -11.57 6.35
C ARG A 283 3.16 -13.06 6.11
N ARG A 284 2.32 -13.70 5.30
CA ARG A 284 2.39 -15.14 4.96
C ARG A 284 3.32 -15.44 3.79
N GLY A 285 4.06 -14.43 3.32
CA GLY A 285 5.02 -14.53 2.23
C GLY A 285 4.48 -14.01 0.89
N PRO A 286 5.38 -13.69 -0.05
CA PRO A 286 5.07 -12.92 -1.26
C PRO A 286 4.05 -13.55 -2.22
N TYR A 287 3.76 -14.85 -2.08
CA TYR A 287 2.84 -15.58 -2.96
C TYR A 287 1.55 -16.04 -2.26
N SER A 288 1.35 -15.65 -0.99
CA SER A 288 0.16 -16.06 -0.24
C SER A 288 -1.12 -15.37 -0.70
N HIS A 289 -1.00 -14.18 -1.30
CA HIS A 289 -2.16 -13.45 -1.79
C HIS A 289 -2.78 -14.19 -3.00
N PRO A 290 -4.11 -14.33 -3.09
CA PRO A 290 -4.73 -15.07 -4.20
C PRO A 290 -4.48 -14.41 -5.56
N PHE A 291 -4.47 -13.08 -5.61
CA PHE A 291 -4.44 -12.28 -6.84
C PHE A 291 -3.09 -11.63 -7.17
N LEU A 292 -2.14 -11.66 -6.23
CA LEU A 292 -0.81 -11.10 -6.42
C LEU A 292 0.21 -12.26 -6.50
N GLY A 293 1.41 -11.98 -6.97
CA GLY A 293 2.47 -12.96 -7.15
C GLY A 293 2.78 -13.32 -8.60
N PHE A 294 2.47 -12.48 -9.59
CA PHE A 294 2.81 -12.83 -10.98
C PHE A 294 4.29 -12.70 -11.29
N ILE A 295 5.06 -12.00 -10.44
CA ILE A 295 6.52 -11.89 -10.57
C ILE A 295 7.17 -13.22 -10.16
N PRO A 296 7.94 -13.86 -11.05
CA PRO A 296 8.64 -15.11 -10.73
C PRO A 296 9.79 -14.86 -9.76
N THR A 297 10.15 -15.90 -8.99
CA THR A 297 11.32 -15.89 -8.10
C THR A 297 12.62 -15.95 -8.88
N ASP A 298 12.66 -16.80 -9.92
CA ASP A 298 13.80 -17.02 -10.81
C ASP A 298 14.25 -15.72 -11.51
N PHE A 299 15.56 -15.46 -11.50
CA PHE A 299 16.14 -14.25 -12.04
C PHE A 299 15.94 -14.12 -13.56
N ARG A 300 16.15 -15.21 -14.32
CA ARG A 300 16.02 -15.18 -15.79
C ARG A 300 14.59 -14.86 -16.19
N ARG A 301 13.62 -15.56 -15.60
CA ARG A 301 12.19 -15.30 -15.84
C ARG A 301 11.78 -13.90 -15.41
N LYS A 302 12.36 -13.36 -14.34
CA LYS A 302 12.08 -12.00 -13.88
C LYS A 302 12.62 -10.94 -14.85
N ALA A 303 13.82 -11.16 -15.39
CA ALA A 303 14.38 -10.31 -16.45
C ALA A 303 13.54 -10.39 -17.73
N SER A 304 13.14 -11.59 -18.15
CA SER A 304 12.23 -11.79 -19.30
C SER A 304 10.87 -11.14 -19.07
N LEU A 305 10.31 -11.23 -17.86
CA LEU A 305 9.06 -10.55 -17.49
C LEU A 305 9.19 -9.03 -17.64
N GLN A 306 10.29 -8.45 -17.15
CA GLN A 306 10.56 -7.02 -17.23
C GLN A 306 10.75 -6.56 -18.68
N LEU A 307 11.50 -7.30 -19.50
CA LEU A 307 11.65 -7.02 -20.93
C LEU A 307 10.30 -7.14 -21.67
N GLY A 308 9.52 -8.18 -21.39
CA GLY A 308 8.20 -8.37 -21.99
C GLY A 308 7.24 -7.22 -21.66
N LEU A 309 7.23 -6.75 -20.41
CA LEU A 309 6.45 -5.58 -20.00
C LEU A 309 6.94 -4.30 -20.69
N PHE A 310 8.25 -4.10 -20.81
CA PHE A 310 8.83 -2.95 -21.51
C PHE A 310 8.40 -2.89 -22.97
N LEU A 311 8.55 -4.00 -23.70
CA LEU A 311 8.12 -4.10 -25.10
C LEU A 311 6.59 -3.94 -25.23
N PHE A 312 5.82 -4.57 -24.33
CA PHE A 312 4.37 -4.46 -24.33
C PHE A 312 3.93 -3.01 -24.15
N TYR A 313 4.48 -2.30 -23.17
CA TYR A 313 4.13 -0.90 -22.90
C TYR A 313 4.61 0.06 -23.98
N GLY A 314 5.84 -0.10 -24.47
CA GLY A 314 6.37 0.75 -25.54
C GLY A 314 5.60 0.58 -26.84
N GLY A 315 5.32 -0.66 -27.25
CA GLY A 315 4.52 -0.93 -28.45
C GLY A 315 3.08 -0.44 -28.31
N TYR A 316 2.46 -0.66 -27.14
CA TYR A 316 1.07 -0.26 -26.92
C TYR A 316 0.92 1.26 -26.97
N LEU A 317 1.83 1.97 -26.30
CA LEU A 317 1.87 3.43 -26.32
C LEU A 317 2.17 3.95 -27.74
N GLY A 318 3.11 3.34 -28.46
CA GLY A 318 3.37 3.69 -29.87
C GLY A 318 2.15 3.55 -30.78
N CYS A 319 1.34 2.49 -30.60
CA CYS A 319 0.07 2.34 -31.32
C CYS A 319 -0.90 3.49 -31.01
N ALA A 320 -1.02 3.89 -29.74
CA ALA A 320 -1.89 4.98 -29.33
C ALA A 320 -1.42 6.32 -29.92
N LEU A 321 -0.12 6.65 -29.81
CA LEU A 321 0.44 7.92 -30.28
C LEU A 321 0.33 8.07 -31.80
N LEU A 322 0.69 7.04 -32.57
CA LEU A 322 0.51 7.03 -34.03
C LEU A 322 -0.96 7.23 -34.43
N THR A 323 -1.88 6.62 -33.70
CA THR A 323 -3.31 6.77 -33.97
C THR A 323 -3.76 8.20 -33.67
N PHE A 324 -3.39 8.78 -32.52
CA PHE A 324 -3.78 10.15 -32.16
C PHE A 324 -3.21 11.18 -33.12
N SER A 325 -1.95 11.04 -33.53
CA SER A 325 -1.35 11.92 -34.53
C SER A 325 -2.04 11.80 -35.89
N ALA A 326 -2.39 10.60 -36.33
CA ALA A 326 -3.07 10.40 -37.62
C ALA A 326 -4.48 10.99 -37.60
N VAL A 327 -5.17 10.89 -36.46
CA VAL A 327 -6.47 11.54 -36.26
C VAL A 327 -6.33 13.06 -36.29
N LEU A 328 -5.34 13.63 -35.61
CA LEU A 328 -5.11 15.09 -35.65
C LEU A 328 -4.71 15.60 -37.03
N ALA A 329 -4.05 14.77 -37.85
CA ALA A 329 -3.71 15.12 -39.22
C ALA A 329 -4.92 15.16 -40.16
N VAL A 330 -6.00 14.44 -39.85
CA VAL A 330 -7.14 14.28 -40.78
C VAL A 330 -8.38 15.01 -40.32
N PHE A 331 -8.63 15.02 -39.01
CA PHE A 331 -9.83 15.59 -38.45
C PHE A 331 -9.56 16.96 -37.88
N GLN A 332 -10.53 17.86 -38.03
CA GLN A 332 -10.53 19.13 -37.31
C GLN A 332 -10.32 18.87 -35.81
N TRP A 333 -9.41 19.63 -35.20
CA TRP A 333 -8.98 19.43 -33.81
C TRP A 333 -10.16 19.38 -32.82
N SER A 334 -11.27 20.06 -33.11
CA SER A 334 -12.49 20.10 -32.30
C SER A 334 -13.20 18.73 -32.20
N ASN A 335 -13.02 17.85 -33.19
CA ASN A 335 -13.69 16.54 -33.23
C ASN A 335 -12.98 15.50 -32.36
N VAL A 336 -11.67 15.68 -32.12
CA VAL A 336 -10.87 14.72 -31.35
C VAL A 336 -11.31 14.65 -29.88
N PRO A 337 -11.47 15.78 -29.15
CA PRO A 337 -12.03 15.77 -27.80
C PRO A 337 -13.44 15.17 -27.75
N LEU A 338 -14.29 15.46 -28.74
CA LEU A 338 -15.64 14.92 -28.79
C LEU A 338 -15.63 13.38 -28.90
N ALA A 339 -14.81 12.83 -29.80
CA ALA A 339 -14.65 11.39 -29.96
C ALA A 339 -14.13 10.73 -28.67
N MET A 340 -13.13 11.33 -28.02
CA MET A 340 -12.60 10.84 -26.74
C MET A 340 -13.64 10.91 -25.62
N ILE A 341 -14.46 11.97 -25.56
CA ILE A 341 -15.56 12.09 -24.59
C ILE A 341 -16.60 11.00 -24.85
N CYS A 342 -17.02 10.78 -26.09
CA CYS A 342 -17.96 9.73 -26.45
C CYS A 342 -17.45 8.34 -26.05
N GLU A 343 -16.17 8.05 -26.34
CA GLU A 343 -15.56 6.78 -25.95
C GLU A 343 -15.43 6.65 -24.43
N PHE A 344 -15.11 7.74 -23.73
CA PHE A 344 -15.09 7.77 -22.27
C PHE A 344 -16.49 7.52 -21.68
N LEU A 345 -17.55 8.08 -22.28
CA LEU A 345 -18.93 7.80 -21.87
C LEU A 345 -19.29 6.33 -22.10
N VAL A 346 -18.87 5.72 -23.21
CA VAL A 346 -19.04 4.27 -23.45
C VAL A 346 -18.27 3.45 -22.41
N PHE A 347 -17.05 3.85 -22.09
CA PHE A 347 -16.26 3.24 -21.01
C PHE A 347 -16.99 3.34 -19.66
N LEU A 348 -17.55 4.50 -19.34
CA LEU A 348 -18.37 4.69 -18.13
C LEU A 348 -19.60 3.79 -18.16
N VAL A 349 -20.39 3.75 -19.23
CA VAL A 349 -21.55 2.85 -19.32
C VAL A 349 -21.14 1.38 -19.14
N ALA A 350 -20.01 0.96 -19.73
CA ALA A 350 -19.47 -0.39 -19.56
C ALA A 350 -19.06 -0.68 -18.11
N MET A 351 -18.44 0.28 -17.42
CA MET A 351 -18.09 0.18 -16.00
C MET A 351 -19.34 0.20 -15.09
N GLY A 352 -20.35 1.01 -15.45
CA GLY A 352 -21.60 1.19 -14.73
C GLY A 352 -22.47 -0.05 -14.77
N SER A 353 -22.60 -0.67 -15.94
CA SER A 353 -23.35 -1.93 -16.13
C SER A 353 -22.81 -3.11 -15.30
N ARG A 354 -21.60 -2.99 -14.73
CA ARG A 354 -20.97 -3.98 -13.85
C ARG A 354 -20.91 -3.57 -12.38
N GLY A 355 -21.49 -2.42 -12.02
CA GLY A 355 -21.41 -1.88 -10.67
C GLY A 355 -20.01 -1.39 -10.27
N GLN A 356 -19.09 -1.19 -11.22
CA GLN A 356 -17.71 -0.76 -10.96
C GLN A 356 -17.54 0.77 -10.94
N ILE A 357 -18.48 1.56 -11.51
CA ILE A 357 -18.43 3.04 -11.43
C ILE A 357 -18.47 3.55 -10.00
N LEU A 358 -19.17 2.86 -9.10
CA LEU A 358 -19.44 3.34 -7.75
C LEU A 358 -18.38 2.89 -6.72
N SER A 359 -17.39 2.06 -7.12
CA SER A 359 -16.63 1.26 -6.15
C SER A 359 -15.42 1.92 -5.51
N HIS A 360 -15.00 3.09 -6.00
CA HIS A 360 -13.65 3.56 -5.69
C HIS A 360 -13.58 4.65 -4.61
N PHE A 361 -14.56 5.56 -4.47
CA PHE A 361 -14.43 6.66 -3.51
C PHE A 361 -15.76 7.11 -2.93
N GLU A 362 -16.00 6.73 -1.67
CA GLU A 362 -17.03 7.34 -0.86
C GLU A 362 -16.48 7.67 0.54
N GLN A 363 -15.81 8.81 0.64
CA GLN A 363 -15.58 9.47 1.91
C GLN A 363 -15.68 10.96 1.67
N THR A 364 -16.90 11.51 1.84
CA THR A 364 -17.24 12.88 2.31
C THR A 364 -18.64 13.41 1.87
N GLY A 365 -19.63 12.60 1.47
CA GLY A 365 -21.04 13.05 1.37
C GLY A 365 -21.39 14.40 0.69
N GLY A 366 -20.58 14.91 -0.24
CA GLY A 366 -20.74 16.23 -0.84
C GLY A 366 -20.52 16.22 -2.35
N HIS A 367 -21.15 17.15 -3.08
CA HIS A 367 -21.05 17.30 -4.53
C HIS A 367 -19.61 17.34 -5.08
N ALA A 368 -18.63 17.78 -4.26
CA ALA A 368 -17.21 17.79 -4.62
C ALA A 368 -16.61 16.39 -4.91
N ILE A 369 -17.25 15.31 -4.46
CA ILE A 369 -16.70 13.94 -4.53
C ILE A 369 -17.05 13.25 -5.83
N HIS A 370 -18.24 13.52 -6.38
CA HIS A 370 -18.57 13.03 -7.71
C HIS A 370 -17.55 13.55 -8.73
N SER A 371 -17.07 14.79 -8.57
CA SER A 371 -15.98 15.33 -9.39
C SER A 371 -14.65 14.60 -9.20
N ILE A 372 -14.28 14.24 -7.96
CA ILE A 372 -13.02 13.50 -7.68
C ILE A 372 -13.10 12.07 -8.21
N SER A 373 -14.21 11.37 -7.99
CA SER A 373 -14.41 9.99 -8.48
C SER A 373 -14.42 9.93 -10.00
N SER A 374 -15.12 10.86 -10.66
CA SER A 374 -15.09 10.98 -12.12
C SER A 374 -13.69 11.29 -12.64
N GLY A 375 -12.94 12.14 -11.94
CA GLY A 375 -11.53 12.42 -12.26
C GLY A 375 -10.63 11.18 -12.17
N ILE A 376 -10.86 10.31 -11.18
CA ILE A 376 -10.09 9.07 -11.03
C ILE A 376 -10.45 8.04 -12.11
N HIS A 377 -11.74 7.90 -12.44
CA HIS A 377 -12.15 7.01 -13.54
C HIS A 377 -11.69 7.52 -14.90
N LEU A 378 -11.69 8.84 -15.10
CA LEU A 378 -11.04 9.47 -16.24
C LEU A 378 -9.54 9.15 -16.25
N GLY A 379 -8.89 9.26 -15.10
CA GLY A 379 -7.50 8.84 -14.92
C GLY A 379 -7.28 7.39 -15.33
N PHE A 380 -8.10 6.45 -14.84
CA PHE A 380 -7.99 5.04 -15.21
C PHE A 380 -8.29 4.78 -16.68
N TYR A 381 -9.27 5.47 -17.27
CA TYR A 381 -9.55 5.42 -18.70
C TYR A 381 -8.34 5.90 -19.51
N LEU A 382 -7.79 7.06 -19.18
CA LEU A 382 -6.62 7.63 -19.85
C LEU A 382 -5.42 6.70 -19.69
N MET A 383 -5.20 6.19 -18.49
CA MET A 383 -4.18 5.18 -18.22
C MET A 383 -4.40 3.93 -19.07
N MET A 384 -5.60 3.36 -19.12
CA MET A 384 -5.83 2.19 -19.98
C MET A 384 -5.70 2.48 -21.47
N SER A 385 -5.89 3.73 -21.88
CA SER A 385 -5.80 4.14 -23.29
C SER A 385 -4.35 4.35 -23.74
N LEU A 386 -3.46 4.73 -22.82
CA LEU A 386 -2.05 5.05 -23.11
C LEU A 386 -1.09 3.97 -22.57
N ALA A 387 -1.44 3.37 -21.45
CA ALA A 387 -0.54 2.72 -20.50
C ALA A 387 -1.29 1.68 -19.63
N PRO A 388 -1.66 0.50 -20.16
CA PRO A 388 -2.50 -0.47 -19.44
C PRO A 388 -1.75 -1.09 -18.24
N TRP A 389 -1.71 -0.39 -17.10
CA TRP A 389 -0.93 -0.81 -15.94
C TRP A 389 -1.43 -2.14 -15.39
N THR A 390 -0.49 -3.07 -15.19
CA THR A 390 -0.80 -4.39 -14.64
C THR A 390 -1.49 -4.31 -13.28
N ALA A 391 -1.30 -3.23 -12.53
CA ALA A 391 -1.99 -2.98 -11.27
C ALA A 391 -3.52 -2.99 -11.41
N LEU A 392 -4.03 -2.45 -12.52
CA LEU A 392 -5.46 -2.34 -12.80
C LEU A 392 -6.12 -3.70 -13.04
N ARG A 393 -5.33 -4.77 -13.26
CA ARG A 393 -5.83 -6.14 -13.43
C ARG A 393 -6.43 -6.73 -12.16
N THR A 394 -6.09 -6.21 -10.96
CA THR A 394 -6.58 -6.82 -9.72
C THR A 394 -8.08 -6.66 -9.62
N ASP A 395 -8.77 -7.64 -9.05
CA ASP A 395 -10.24 -7.62 -8.96
C ASP A 395 -10.76 -6.39 -8.19
N PHE A 396 -9.93 -5.79 -7.32
CA PHE A 396 -10.21 -4.48 -6.70
C PHE A 396 -10.46 -3.34 -7.69
N PHE A 397 -9.76 -3.32 -8.82
CA PHE A 397 -9.91 -2.31 -9.88
C PHE A 397 -10.84 -2.86 -10.98
N PHE A 398 -10.28 -3.32 -12.09
CA PHE A 398 -11.03 -3.84 -13.23
C PHE A 398 -11.25 -5.34 -13.19
N GLY A 399 -10.35 -6.08 -12.53
CA GLY A 399 -10.23 -7.51 -12.69
C GLY A 399 -9.61 -7.91 -14.04
N GLY A 400 -9.05 -9.11 -14.11
CA GLY A 400 -8.28 -9.57 -15.27
C GLY A 400 -9.09 -9.60 -16.57
N ARG A 401 -10.36 -10.00 -16.50
CA ARG A 401 -11.22 -10.06 -17.68
C ARG A 401 -11.39 -8.69 -18.34
N TYR A 402 -11.76 -7.67 -17.56
CA TYR A 402 -11.98 -6.34 -18.14
C TYR A 402 -10.67 -5.68 -18.56
N TYR A 403 -9.62 -5.83 -17.75
CA TYR A 403 -8.28 -5.37 -18.09
C TYR A 403 -7.84 -5.86 -19.48
N SER A 404 -7.90 -7.18 -19.73
CA SER A 404 -7.55 -7.75 -21.03
C SER A 404 -8.52 -7.37 -22.15
N SER A 405 -9.84 -7.39 -21.90
CA SER A 405 -10.83 -6.99 -22.89
C SER A 405 -10.64 -5.54 -23.33
N MET A 406 -10.28 -4.63 -22.41
CA MET A 406 -10.04 -3.23 -22.73
C MET A 406 -8.76 -3.06 -23.54
N ILE A 407 -7.69 -3.80 -23.23
CA ILE A 407 -6.47 -3.80 -24.07
C ILE A 407 -6.81 -4.24 -25.50
N ILE A 408 -7.55 -5.35 -25.66
CA ILE A 408 -7.93 -5.87 -26.99
C ILE A 408 -8.81 -4.87 -27.72
N TYR A 409 -9.86 -4.36 -27.06
CA TYR A 409 -10.76 -3.34 -27.61
C TYR A 409 -9.99 -2.12 -28.10
N ARG A 410 -9.03 -1.64 -27.31
CA ARG A 410 -8.20 -0.49 -27.65
C ARG A 410 -7.31 -0.75 -28.85
N LEU A 411 -6.59 -1.87 -28.88
CA LEU A 411 -5.74 -2.21 -30.03
C LEU A 411 -6.55 -2.36 -31.32
N LEU A 412 -7.74 -2.97 -31.25
CA LEU A 412 -8.65 -3.08 -32.39
C LEU A 412 -9.18 -1.71 -32.82
N SER A 413 -9.58 -0.86 -31.87
CA SER A 413 -10.07 0.50 -32.15
C SER A 413 -8.97 1.35 -32.77
N PHE A 414 -7.76 1.34 -32.24
CA PHE A 414 -6.60 2.01 -32.82
C PHE A 414 -6.31 1.54 -34.24
N THR A 415 -6.37 0.23 -34.48
CA THR A 415 -6.19 -0.33 -35.82
C THR A 415 -7.26 0.18 -36.79
N GLY A 416 -8.55 0.16 -36.39
CA GLY A 416 -9.62 0.68 -37.23
C GLY A 416 -9.47 2.17 -37.52
N ILE A 417 -9.20 2.97 -36.49
CA ILE A 417 -9.06 4.43 -36.58
C ILE A 417 -7.87 4.81 -37.47
N ILE A 418 -6.70 4.21 -37.29
CA ILE A 418 -5.52 4.59 -38.07
C ILE A 418 -5.63 4.18 -39.53
N PHE A 419 -6.25 3.03 -39.84
CA PHE A 419 -6.52 2.63 -41.22
C PHE A 419 -7.51 3.57 -41.89
N PHE A 420 -8.53 4.03 -41.16
CA PHE A 420 -9.47 5.04 -41.64
C PHE A 420 -8.81 6.41 -41.84
N ALA A 421 -8.05 6.91 -40.86
CA ALA A 421 -7.38 8.20 -40.97
C ALA A 421 -6.39 8.19 -42.13
N THR A 422 -5.52 7.18 -42.22
CA THR A 422 -4.50 7.10 -43.29
C THR A 422 -5.08 6.86 -44.70
N SER A 423 -6.35 6.43 -44.84
CA SER A 423 -7.00 6.40 -46.16
C SER A 423 -7.51 7.77 -46.61
N LYS A 424 -7.57 8.74 -45.69
CA LYS A 424 -7.99 10.12 -45.92
C LYS A 424 -6.86 11.12 -46.09
N PHE A 425 -5.61 10.69 -45.94
CA PHE A 425 -4.45 11.57 -46.09
C PHE A 425 -4.44 12.24 -47.48
N SER A 426 -4.67 11.47 -48.55
CA SER A 426 -4.71 12.00 -49.92
C SER A 426 -5.74 13.12 -50.11
N ASP A 427 -6.90 12.99 -49.47
CA ASP A 427 -7.99 13.96 -49.58
C ASP A 427 -7.60 15.27 -48.89
N VAL A 428 -7.01 15.19 -47.68
CA VAL A 428 -6.61 16.36 -46.88
C VAL A 428 -5.46 17.14 -47.53
N ILE A 429 -4.47 16.43 -48.08
CA ILE A 429 -3.32 17.06 -48.75
C ILE A 429 -3.78 17.82 -50.00
N ALA A 430 -4.74 17.27 -50.75
CA ALA A 430 -5.31 17.94 -51.91
C ALA A 430 -6.04 19.23 -51.52
N ASP A 431 -6.81 19.21 -50.42
CA ASP A 431 -7.56 20.38 -49.94
C ASP A 431 -6.65 21.49 -49.38
N GLU A 432 -5.59 21.16 -48.62
CA GLU A 432 -4.64 22.15 -48.11
C GLU A 432 -3.82 22.81 -49.22
N GLY A 433 -3.47 22.06 -50.27
CA GLY A 433 -2.81 22.60 -51.46
C GLY A 433 -3.66 23.66 -52.16
N LEU A 434 -4.98 23.42 -52.28
CA LEU A 434 -5.93 24.37 -52.87
C LEU A 434 -6.14 25.62 -52.01
N ALA A 435 -6.27 25.47 -50.70
CA ALA A 435 -6.52 26.59 -49.79
C ALA A 435 -5.36 27.60 -49.71
N ASN A 436 -4.12 27.12 -49.77
CA ASN A 436 -2.95 28.01 -49.78
C ASN A 436 -2.76 28.73 -51.13
N MET A 437 -3.25 28.15 -52.22
CA MET A 437 -3.16 28.72 -53.56
C MET A 437 -4.11 29.92 -53.77
N GLU A 438 -5.20 29.99 -53.01
CA GLU A 438 -6.20 31.09 -53.10
C GLU A 438 -5.79 32.36 -52.35
N VAL A 439 -4.88 32.27 -51.37
CA VAL A 439 -4.51 33.41 -50.51
C VAL A 439 -3.39 34.26 -51.13
N GLU A 440 -2.57 33.69 -52.01
CA GLU A 440 -1.47 34.39 -52.68
C GLU A 440 -1.84 34.71 -54.14
N GLY A 441 -2.72 35.69 -54.33
CA GLY A 441 -3.10 36.23 -55.65
C GLY A 441 -1.99 37.01 -56.38
N GLU A 442 -0.72 36.71 -56.14
CA GLU A 442 0.42 37.21 -56.92
C GLU A 442 1.01 36.06 -57.74
N SER A 443 0.93 36.21 -59.06
CA SER A 443 1.47 35.29 -60.06
C SER A 443 2.99 35.18 -59.94
N MET A 444 3.47 34.34 -59.04
CA MET A 444 4.87 33.96 -58.96
C MET A 444 5.06 32.65 -59.72
N GLU A 445 5.70 32.72 -60.89
CA GLU A 445 6.20 31.57 -61.68
C GLU A 445 7.38 30.86 -60.97
N GLY A 446 7.27 30.65 -59.66
CA GLY A 446 8.24 29.90 -58.86
C GLY A 446 7.89 28.42 -58.87
N GLU A 447 8.87 27.57 -59.17
CA GLU A 447 8.78 26.10 -59.11
C GLU A 447 7.85 25.64 -58.01
N SER A 448 6.71 25.05 -58.41
CA SER A 448 5.75 24.43 -57.51
C SER A 448 6.49 23.38 -56.70
N MET A 449 6.84 23.74 -55.46
CA MET A 449 7.48 22.84 -54.53
C MET A 449 6.43 21.82 -54.10
N GLU A 450 6.27 20.76 -54.90
CA GLU A 450 5.46 19.59 -54.58
C GLU A 450 6.06 18.92 -53.35
N GLY A 451 5.67 19.42 -52.18
CA GLY A 451 6.01 18.82 -50.90
C GLY A 451 5.32 17.48 -50.76
N GLU A 452 6.00 16.40 -51.13
CA GLU A 452 5.54 15.03 -50.88
C GLU A 452 5.39 14.80 -49.36
N SER A 453 4.16 14.84 -48.88
CA SER A 453 3.78 14.38 -47.53
C SER A 453 4.08 12.89 -47.33
N MET A 454 4.19 12.45 -46.08
CA MET A 454 4.38 11.04 -45.78
C MET A 454 3.20 10.18 -46.28
N GLU A 455 3.48 9.17 -47.10
CA GLU A 455 2.43 8.26 -47.57
C GLU A 455 1.72 7.57 -46.40
N GLY A 456 0.39 7.53 -46.43
CA GLY A 456 -0.41 6.82 -45.43
C GLY A 456 -0.03 5.33 -45.29
N LYS A 457 0.58 4.73 -46.32
CA LYS A 457 1.14 3.37 -46.29
C LYS A 457 2.27 3.25 -45.27
N THR A 458 3.18 4.21 -45.21
CA THR A 458 4.33 4.22 -44.28
C THR A 458 3.84 4.36 -42.84
N VAL A 459 2.85 5.23 -42.59
CA VAL A 459 2.20 5.38 -41.28
C VAL A 459 1.58 4.07 -40.80
N ARG A 460 0.86 3.36 -41.69
CA ARG A 460 0.31 2.02 -41.38
C ARG A 460 1.40 1.00 -41.06
N GLN A 461 2.53 1.03 -41.77
CA GLN A 461 3.66 0.13 -41.49
C GLN A 461 4.29 0.41 -40.11
N MET A 462 4.48 1.67 -39.74
CA MET A 462 4.95 2.06 -38.40
C MET A 462 4.00 1.55 -37.31
N PHE A 463 2.69 1.67 -37.53
CA PHE A 463 1.69 1.16 -36.60
C PHE A 463 1.72 -0.36 -36.47
N LEU A 464 1.80 -1.09 -37.59
CA LEU A 464 1.89 -2.55 -37.58
C LEU A 464 3.17 -3.03 -36.90
N ALA A 465 4.28 -2.31 -37.06
CA ALA A 465 5.52 -2.60 -36.33
C ALA A 465 5.33 -2.41 -34.81
N SER A 466 4.72 -1.31 -34.39
CA SER A 466 4.39 -1.05 -32.98
C SER A 466 3.43 -2.11 -32.39
N LEU A 467 2.44 -2.53 -33.17
CA LEU A 467 1.52 -3.61 -32.81
C LEU A 467 2.27 -4.94 -32.67
N GLY A 468 3.19 -5.25 -33.58
CA GLY A 468 4.06 -6.42 -33.51
C GLY A 468 4.91 -6.44 -32.23
N VAL A 469 5.52 -5.30 -31.87
CA VAL A 469 6.27 -5.14 -30.62
C VAL A 469 5.36 -5.34 -29.40
N THR A 470 4.13 -4.81 -29.44
CA THR A 470 3.13 -4.98 -28.38
C THR A 470 2.81 -6.47 -28.16
N LEU A 471 2.52 -7.19 -29.24
CA LEU A 471 2.15 -8.61 -29.19
C LEU A 471 3.32 -9.47 -28.73
N LEU A 472 4.52 -9.23 -29.26
CA LEU A 472 5.74 -9.92 -28.82
C LEU A 472 6.00 -9.69 -27.33
N GLY A 473 5.91 -8.44 -26.88
CA GLY A 473 6.03 -8.06 -25.49
C GLY A 473 5.03 -8.80 -24.61
N ALA A 474 3.75 -8.80 -25.00
CA ALA A 474 2.68 -9.50 -24.28
C ALA A 474 2.93 -11.01 -24.16
N ILE A 475 3.41 -11.66 -25.24
CA ILE A 475 3.75 -13.09 -25.24
C ILE A 475 4.90 -13.37 -24.26
N ILE A 476 6.00 -12.61 -24.35
CA ILE A 476 7.16 -12.77 -23.46
C ILE A 476 6.76 -12.55 -22.00
N PHE A 477 6.00 -11.48 -21.74
CA PHE A 477 5.49 -11.12 -20.42
C PHE A 477 4.61 -12.25 -19.83
N LEU A 478 3.59 -12.72 -20.56
CA LEU A 478 2.68 -13.76 -20.08
C LEU A 478 3.37 -15.12 -19.92
N ALA A 479 4.30 -15.47 -20.82
CA ALA A 479 5.10 -16.69 -20.70
C ALA A 479 6.02 -16.64 -19.47
N SER A 480 6.56 -15.47 -19.14
CA SER A 480 7.48 -15.30 -18.02
C SER A 480 6.75 -15.23 -16.67
N ALA A 481 5.52 -14.73 -16.64
CA ALA A 481 4.71 -14.62 -15.42
C ALA A 481 4.46 -15.96 -14.72
N THR A 482 4.36 -15.94 -13.39
CA THR A 482 4.09 -17.13 -12.56
C THR A 482 2.80 -17.82 -13.02
N SER A 483 2.90 -19.10 -13.40
CA SER A 483 1.80 -19.86 -14.02
C SER A 483 0.52 -19.87 -13.18
N SER A 484 0.64 -20.03 -11.87
CA SER A 484 -0.48 -20.02 -10.91
C SER A 484 -1.19 -18.68 -10.80
N LYS A 485 -0.62 -17.60 -11.33
CA LYS A 485 -1.16 -16.23 -11.26
C LYS A 485 -1.46 -15.62 -12.62
N ARG A 486 -1.09 -16.26 -13.74
CA ARG A 486 -1.37 -15.77 -15.11
C ARG A 486 -2.86 -15.50 -15.35
N TRP A 487 -3.73 -16.33 -14.76
CA TRP A 487 -5.18 -16.18 -14.88
C TRP A 487 -5.67 -14.80 -14.46
N SER A 488 -4.99 -14.12 -13.52
CA SER A 488 -5.36 -12.79 -13.07
C SER A 488 -5.28 -11.70 -14.15
N PHE A 489 -4.69 -11.99 -15.32
CA PHE A 489 -4.63 -11.07 -16.46
C PHE A 489 -5.80 -11.20 -17.43
N PHE A 490 -6.52 -12.32 -17.43
CA PHE A 490 -7.56 -12.60 -18.44
C PHE A 490 -8.86 -13.14 -17.85
N LYS A 491 -8.82 -13.66 -16.62
CA LYS A 491 -9.97 -14.15 -15.89
C LYS A 491 -10.07 -13.38 -14.58
N SER A 492 -11.15 -12.62 -14.44
CA SER A 492 -11.56 -12.17 -13.12
C SER A 492 -12.40 -13.28 -12.49
N LYS A 493 -12.18 -13.58 -11.21
CA LYS A 493 -13.04 -14.52 -10.48
C LYS A 493 -14.23 -13.82 -9.85
N GLN A 494 -14.12 -12.51 -9.63
CA GLN A 494 -15.00 -11.73 -8.79
C GLN A 494 -15.09 -10.30 -9.34
N THR A 495 -16.28 -9.71 -9.35
CA THR A 495 -16.40 -8.26 -9.51
C THR A 495 -15.67 -7.53 -8.36
N GLY A 496 -15.31 -6.26 -8.52
CA GLY A 496 -14.73 -5.47 -7.41
C GLY A 496 -15.56 -5.53 -6.11
N PRO A 497 -16.89 -5.34 -6.19
CA PRO A 497 -17.82 -5.61 -5.09
C PRO A 497 -17.67 -7.00 -4.46
N GLU A 498 -17.74 -8.05 -5.28
CA GLU A 498 -17.60 -9.45 -4.81
C GLU A 498 -16.23 -9.71 -4.20
N HIS A 499 -15.18 -9.08 -4.72
CA HIS A 499 -13.83 -9.20 -4.20
C HIS A 499 -13.69 -8.52 -2.83
N ILE A 500 -14.28 -7.35 -2.65
CA ILE A 500 -14.33 -6.66 -1.36
C ILE A 500 -15.10 -7.49 -0.34
N MET A 501 -16.27 -8.01 -0.72
CA MET A 501 -17.08 -8.90 0.12
C MET A 501 -16.31 -10.17 0.49
N TRP A 502 -15.66 -10.80 -0.50
CA TRP A 502 -14.80 -11.96 -0.28
C TRP A 502 -13.67 -11.62 0.67
N CYS A 503 -12.97 -10.49 0.50
CA CYS A 503 -11.91 -10.07 1.41
C CYS A 503 -12.42 -9.84 2.84
N PHE A 504 -13.65 -9.36 3.02
CA PHE A 504 -14.24 -9.19 4.35
C PHE A 504 -14.60 -10.54 5.02
N GLU A 505 -15.03 -11.52 4.23
CA GLU A 505 -15.50 -12.82 4.70
C GLU A 505 -14.42 -13.93 4.67
N ALA A 506 -13.29 -13.69 4.00
CA ALA A 506 -12.29 -14.69 3.69
C ALA A 506 -11.79 -15.42 4.94
N SER A 507 -11.72 -16.74 4.84
CA SER A 507 -11.07 -17.58 5.86
C SER A 507 -9.56 -17.35 5.88
N GLN A 508 -8.98 -17.08 4.71
CA GLN A 508 -7.58 -16.76 4.56
C GLN A 508 -7.32 -15.28 4.84
N LEU A 509 -6.37 -15.04 5.74
CA LEU A 509 -5.93 -13.71 6.08
C LEU A 509 -4.96 -13.16 5.03
N ILE A 510 -5.18 -11.93 4.58
CA ILE A 510 -4.38 -11.23 3.56
C ILE A 510 -3.59 -10.07 4.15
N TYR A 511 -2.57 -9.60 3.41
CA TYR A 511 -1.66 -8.53 3.83
C TYR A 511 -0.97 -8.85 5.17
N ASP A 512 -0.93 -7.88 6.07
CA ASP A 512 -0.31 -7.95 7.38
C ASP A 512 -1.28 -8.33 8.51
N ALA A 513 -2.54 -8.64 8.18
CA ALA A 513 -3.56 -9.02 9.15
C ALA A 513 -3.18 -10.31 9.92
N GLU A 514 -3.15 -10.17 11.25
CA GLU A 514 -2.99 -11.29 12.19
C GLU A 514 -4.30 -12.00 12.47
N THR A 515 -5.40 -11.24 12.44
CA THR A 515 -6.71 -11.76 12.80
C THR A 515 -7.78 -11.26 11.84
N LYS A 516 -8.92 -11.96 11.82
CA LYS A 516 -10.03 -11.63 10.92
C LYS A 516 -10.61 -10.27 11.22
N ASP A 517 -10.63 -9.89 12.50
CA ASP A 517 -11.13 -8.60 12.92
C ASP A 517 -10.24 -7.48 12.37
N GLN A 518 -8.90 -7.62 12.41
CA GLN A 518 -7.99 -6.62 11.83
C GLN A 518 -8.24 -6.42 10.33
N GLN A 519 -8.39 -7.52 9.58
CA GLN A 519 -8.72 -7.49 8.15
C GLN A 519 -10.09 -6.87 7.88
N ARG A 520 -11.11 -7.23 8.67
CA ARG A 520 -12.45 -6.65 8.56
C ARG A 520 -12.46 -5.16 8.89
N ALA A 521 -11.69 -4.72 9.88
CA ALA A 521 -11.52 -3.30 10.17
C ALA A 521 -10.84 -2.55 9.02
N PHE A 522 -9.80 -3.14 8.40
CA PHE A 522 -9.20 -2.58 7.20
C PHE A 522 -10.24 -2.38 6.08
N HIS A 523 -10.97 -3.42 5.71
CA HIS A 523 -11.98 -3.35 4.65
C HIS A 523 -13.18 -2.46 5.03
N TRP A 524 -13.65 -2.52 6.27
CA TRP A 524 -14.72 -1.66 6.77
C TRP A 524 -14.35 -0.18 6.68
N LEU A 525 -13.11 0.18 6.98
CA LEU A 525 -12.69 1.57 6.97
C LEU A 525 -12.48 2.11 5.54
N ILE A 526 -11.92 1.32 4.62
CA ILE A 526 -11.63 1.76 3.25
C ILE A 526 -12.79 1.59 2.27
N CYS A 527 -13.66 0.57 2.43
CA CYS A 527 -14.66 0.22 1.43
C CYS A 527 -16.01 0.89 1.72
N HIS A 528 -16.76 1.20 0.67
CA HIS A 528 -18.14 1.64 0.80
C HIS A 528 -19.00 0.47 1.36
N PRO A 529 -19.88 0.67 2.37
CA PRO A 529 -20.64 -0.40 3.02
C PRO A 529 -21.57 -1.21 2.11
N SER A 530 -22.13 -0.63 1.04
CA SER A 530 -22.88 -1.38 0.00
C SER A 530 -22.10 -2.52 -0.67
N TYR A 531 -20.76 -2.49 -0.66
CA TYR A 531 -19.91 -3.58 -1.15
C TYR A 531 -19.59 -4.63 -0.10
N LEU A 532 -20.01 -4.37 1.12
CA LEU A 532 -19.94 -5.32 2.19
C LEU A 532 -21.33 -5.89 2.37
N ASN A 533 -21.39 -7.16 2.75
CA ASN A 533 -22.63 -7.76 3.19
C ASN A 533 -23.08 -7.04 4.47
N GLN A 534 -24.09 -6.16 4.37
CA GLN A 534 -24.54 -5.30 5.48
C GLN A 534 -24.83 -6.12 6.73
N SER A 535 -25.50 -7.28 6.58
CA SER A 535 -25.79 -8.19 7.69
C SER A 535 -24.53 -8.78 8.32
N ALA A 536 -23.51 -9.09 7.52
CA ALA A 536 -22.23 -9.60 8.00
C ALA A 536 -21.42 -8.52 8.73
N VAL A 537 -21.45 -7.29 8.22
CA VAL A 537 -20.82 -6.12 8.88
C VAL A 537 -21.50 -5.81 10.19
N GLU A 538 -22.82 -5.70 10.19
CA GLU A 538 -23.62 -5.45 11.39
C GLU A 538 -23.34 -6.51 12.46
N LYS A 539 -23.42 -7.80 12.09
CA LYS A 539 -23.12 -8.92 12.98
C LYS A 539 -21.69 -8.82 13.53
N TRP A 540 -20.72 -8.45 12.69
CA TRP A 540 -19.34 -8.26 13.12
C TRP A 540 -19.18 -7.07 14.07
N LEU A 541 -19.74 -5.90 13.75
CA LEU A 541 -19.67 -4.71 14.60
C LEU A 541 -20.31 -4.97 15.97
N LEU A 542 -21.46 -5.65 16.02
CA LEU A 542 -22.12 -6.07 17.26
C LEU A 542 -21.30 -7.11 18.03
N SER A 543 -20.51 -7.94 17.34
CA SER A 543 -19.64 -8.92 17.98
C SER A 543 -18.35 -8.33 18.56
N LEU A 544 -18.00 -7.09 18.18
CA LEU A 544 -16.83 -6.43 18.77
C LEU A 544 -17.05 -6.27 20.27
N THR A 545 -16.05 -6.69 21.04
CA THR A 545 -16.01 -6.49 22.49
C THR A 545 -14.82 -5.64 22.83
N SER A 546 -14.89 -4.88 23.92
CA SER A 546 -13.78 -4.04 24.31
C SER A 546 -12.52 -4.90 24.59
N SER A 547 -12.65 -6.13 25.09
CA SER A 547 -11.54 -7.08 25.27
C SER A 547 -11.14 -7.87 24.02
N GLY A 548 -11.78 -7.64 22.87
CA GLY A 548 -11.54 -8.38 21.62
C GLY A 548 -10.19 -8.09 20.98
N GLU A 549 -9.83 -8.81 19.91
CA GLU A 549 -8.47 -8.80 19.34
C GLU A 549 -8.01 -7.43 18.81
N ILE A 550 -8.94 -6.58 18.34
CA ILE A 550 -8.62 -5.21 17.90
C ILE A 550 -8.58 -4.24 19.08
N LEU A 551 -9.55 -4.34 20.00
CA LEU A 551 -9.80 -3.33 21.03
C LEU A 551 -9.08 -3.63 22.36
N GLY A 552 -8.65 -4.88 22.56
CA GLY A 552 -8.21 -5.45 23.82
C GLY A 552 -6.72 -5.32 24.12
N ARG A 553 -5.89 -4.85 23.18
CA ARG A 553 -4.42 -4.81 23.33
C ARG A 553 -3.90 -3.80 24.37
N GLY A 554 -4.77 -3.03 25.04
CA GLY A 554 -4.37 -1.96 25.97
C GLY A 554 -3.84 -0.71 25.26
N ASP A 555 -3.31 -0.87 24.05
CA ASP A 555 -2.94 0.21 23.14
C ASP A 555 -4.21 0.92 22.66
N LYS A 556 -4.30 2.24 22.87
CA LYS A 556 -5.39 3.06 22.28
C LYS A 556 -5.20 3.28 20.77
N LYS A 557 -4.53 2.35 20.07
CA LYS A 557 -4.14 2.43 18.65
C LYS A 557 -4.53 1.16 17.89
N LEU A 558 -4.81 1.30 16.61
CA LEU A 558 -5.12 0.19 15.71
C LEU A 558 -3.87 -0.65 15.40
N PRO A 559 -4.00 -1.99 15.36
CA PRO A 559 -2.89 -2.89 15.06
C PRO A 559 -2.43 -2.77 13.61
N LYS A 560 -1.24 -3.34 13.33
CA LYS A 560 -0.61 -3.29 12.00
C LYS A 560 -1.49 -3.85 10.89
N GLY A 561 -2.20 -4.94 11.16
CA GLY A 561 -3.13 -5.59 10.24
C GLY A 561 -4.32 -4.76 9.74
N CYS A 562 -4.47 -3.51 10.20
CA CYS A 562 -5.51 -2.58 9.75
C CYS A 562 -5.06 -1.71 8.55
N GLY A 563 -3.95 -2.07 7.89
CA GLY A 563 -3.47 -1.42 6.67
C GLY A 563 -3.07 0.06 6.88
N PRO A 564 -3.56 1.01 6.07
CA PRO A 564 -3.19 2.43 6.16
C PRO A 564 -3.67 3.09 7.46
N PHE A 565 -4.53 2.43 8.25
CA PHE A 565 -4.97 2.92 9.55
C PHE A 565 -4.15 2.37 10.72
N HIS A 566 -3.08 1.62 10.45
CA HIS A 566 -2.16 1.20 11.50
C HIS A 566 -1.69 2.40 12.34
N GLY A 567 -1.74 2.28 13.66
CA GLY A 567 -1.29 3.31 14.58
C GLY A 567 -2.30 4.44 14.81
N HIS A 568 -3.39 4.50 14.04
CA HIS A 568 -4.50 5.44 14.30
C HIS A 568 -5.16 5.14 15.64
N SER A 569 -5.68 6.16 16.31
CA SER A 569 -6.36 5.96 17.59
C SER A 569 -7.64 5.13 17.44
N LEU A 570 -7.98 4.35 18.48
CA LEU A 570 -9.28 3.66 18.56
C LEU A 570 -10.44 4.67 18.54
N ASP A 571 -10.24 5.87 19.08
CA ASP A 571 -11.20 6.97 18.97
C ASP A 571 -11.47 7.34 17.49
N SER A 572 -10.42 7.47 16.68
CA SER A 572 -10.55 7.74 15.24
C SER A 572 -11.32 6.62 14.54
N PHE A 573 -11.08 5.35 14.90
CA PHE A 573 -11.83 4.21 14.40
C PHE A 573 -13.33 4.32 14.72
N PHE A 574 -13.69 4.57 15.98
CA PHE A 574 -15.09 4.69 16.39
C PHE A 574 -15.78 5.89 15.74
N THR A 575 -15.12 7.05 15.72
CA THR A 575 -15.68 8.27 15.13
C THR A 575 -15.96 8.07 13.64
N LYS A 576 -15.00 7.55 12.87
CA LYS A 576 -15.21 7.23 11.46
C LYS A 576 -16.29 6.18 11.23
N SER A 577 -16.36 5.15 12.07
CA SER A 577 -17.38 4.10 11.95
C SER A 577 -18.79 4.64 12.22
N LEU A 578 -18.95 5.51 13.23
CA LEU A 578 -20.21 6.16 13.57
C LEU A 578 -20.65 7.14 12.47
N GLU A 579 -19.73 7.94 11.92
CA GLU A 579 -19.99 8.79 10.75
C GLU A 579 -20.48 7.96 9.57
N LYS A 580 -19.83 6.83 9.30
CA LYS A 580 -20.23 5.89 8.26
C LYS A 580 -21.67 5.42 8.47
N ILE A 581 -21.98 4.87 9.65
CA ILE A 581 -23.32 4.35 9.96
C ILE A 581 -24.39 5.44 9.80
N ARG A 582 -24.13 6.66 10.29
CA ARG A 582 -25.09 7.77 10.18
C ARG A 582 -25.35 8.14 8.73
N TYR A 583 -24.30 8.25 7.94
CA TYR A 583 -24.40 8.58 6.53
C TYR A 583 -25.22 7.52 5.75
N TYR A 584 -25.12 6.23 6.09
CA TYR A 584 -25.85 5.16 5.38
C TYR A 584 -27.14 4.68 6.07
N ARG A 585 -27.61 5.38 7.10
CA ARG A 585 -28.90 5.06 7.73
C ARG A 585 -30.04 5.07 6.70
N ASP A 586 -29.92 5.87 5.65
CA ASP A 586 -30.87 5.99 4.55
C ASP A 586 -30.85 4.80 3.56
N ALA A 587 -29.80 3.95 3.60
CA ALA A 587 -29.60 2.81 2.69
C ALA A 587 -29.94 1.44 3.30
N GLY A 588 -30.72 1.42 4.39
CA GLY A 588 -31.18 0.19 5.04
C GLY A 588 -30.27 -0.36 6.15
N PHE A 589 -29.16 0.31 6.47
CA PHE A 589 -28.29 -0.04 7.61
C PHE A 589 -28.99 0.37 8.93
N THR A 590 -29.95 -0.45 9.36
CA THR A 590 -30.99 -0.08 10.34
C THR A 590 -30.90 -0.89 11.62
N SER A 591 -29.74 -0.87 12.29
CA SER A 591 -29.72 -1.16 13.72
C SER A 591 -29.24 0.03 14.53
N VAL A 592 -30.21 0.67 15.16
CA VAL A 592 -30.01 1.52 16.36
C VAL A 592 -29.04 0.85 17.33
N GLY A 593 -29.09 -0.49 17.42
CA GLY A 593 -28.16 -1.31 18.20
C GLY A 593 -26.68 -1.15 17.86
N VAL A 594 -26.27 -1.03 16.59
CA VAL A 594 -24.84 -0.89 16.24
C VAL A 594 -24.30 0.47 16.69
N GLU A 595 -25.04 1.56 16.46
CA GLU A 595 -24.58 2.90 16.85
C GLU A 595 -24.43 3.00 18.38
N GLU A 596 -25.42 2.49 19.12
CA GLU A 596 -25.38 2.44 20.58
C GLU A 596 -24.24 1.55 21.09
N HIS A 597 -24.03 0.39 20.47
CA HIS A 597 -22.95 -0.53 20.81
C HIS A 597 -21.57 0.09 20.58
N LEU A 598 -21.33 0.73 19.44
CA LEU A 598 -20.06 1.42 19.17
C LEU A 598 -19.83 2.59 20.13
N LYS A 599 -20.86 3.37 20.47
CA LYS A 599 -20.76 4.43 21.50
C LYS A 599 -20.47 3.85 22.88
N LYS A 600 -21.01 2.68 23.21
CA LYS A 600 -20.71 1.97 24.46
C LYS A 600 -19.26 1.49 24.47
N LEU A 601 -18.81 0.81 23.42
CA LEU A 601 -17.42 0.37 23.27
C LEU A 601 -16.42 1.50 23.33
N LYS A 602 -16.71 2.63 22.67
CA LYS A 602 -15.90 3.85 22.75
C LYS A 602 -15.71 4.30 24.20
N ARG A 603 -16.81 4.42 24.96
CA ARG A 603 -16.77 4.78 26.40
C ARG A 603 -16.01 3.76 27.24
N GLU A 604 -16.14 2.47 26.95
CA GLU A 604 -15.39 1.41 27.66
C GLU A 604 -13.89 1.49 27.37
N VAL A 605 -13.49 1.69 26.11
CA VAL A 605 -12.09 1.83 25.71
C VAL A 605 -11.48 3.11 26.28
N ASP A 606 -12.23 4.21 26.33
CA ASP A 606 -11.77 5.48 26.87
C ASP A 606 -11.47 5.41 28.36
N LYS A 607 -12.31 4.70 29.12
CA LYS A 607 -12.15 4.45 30.56
C LYS A 607 -10.95 3.57 30.90
N ARG A 608 -10.34 2.90 29.92
CA ARG A 608 -9.18 2.05 30.20
C ARG A 608 -7.98 2.90 30.59
N PRO A 609 -7.28 2.53 31.66
CA PRO A 609 -5.97 3.10 31.90
C PRO A 609 -5.10 2.78 30.69
N THR A 610 -4.41 3.79 30.16
CA THR A 610 -3.44 3.57 29.09
C THR A 610 -2.34 2.63 29.59
N LEU A 611 -1.74 1.85 28.69
CA LEU A 611 -0.55 1.06 29.02
C LEU A 611 0.51 1.93 29.71
N ASP A 612 0.72 3.17 29.23
CA ASP A 612 1.63 4.13 29.88
C ASP A 612 1.20 4.57 31.27
N ALA A 613 -0.10 4.61 31.57
CA ALA A 613 -0.61 4.95 32.90
C ALA A 613 -0.49 3.76 33.85
N LEU A 614 -0.71 2.54 33.35
CA LEU A 614 -0.45 1.30 34.07
C LEU A 614 1.04 1.13 34.35
N ASP A 615 1.89 1.33 33.35
CA ASP A 615 3.34 1.27 33.47
C ASP A 615 3.87 2.37 34.41
N ARG A 616 3.39 3.62 34.29
CA ARG A 616 3.73 4.67 35.26
C ARG A 616 3.25 4.35 36.67
N LYS A 617 2.05 3.78 36.84
CA LYS A 617 1.59 3.33 38.16
C LYS A 617 2.46 2.20 38.70
N LEU A 618 2.81 1.23 37.87
CA LEU A 618 3.66 0.10 38.23
C LEU A 618 5.07 0.58 38.60
N LYS A 619 5.70 1.42 37.76
CA LYS A 619 6.99 2.09 38.04
C LYS A 619 6.90 2.91 39.33
N LYS A 620 5.85 3.69 39.55
CA LYS A 620 5.66 4.49 40.80
C LYS A 620 5.53 3.61 42.04
N VAL A 621 4.71 2.55 42.00
CA VAL A 621 4.55 1.60 43.10
C VAL A 621 5.88 0.89 43.39
N THR A 622 6.59 0.48 42.34
CA THR A 622 7.89 -0.20 42.45
C THR A 622 8.95 0.73 43.03
N SER A 623 9.04 1.98 42.56
CA SER A 623 9.97 2.99 43.06
C SER A 623 9.65 3.44 44.49
N GLN A 624 8.37 3.60 44.86
CA GLN A 624 7.98 3.96 46.23
C GLN A 624 8.32 2.83 47.20
N LYS A 625 8.05 1.57 46.83
CA LYS A 625 8.36 0.42 47.68
C LYS A 625 9.86 0.20 47.81
N LEU A 626 10.63 0.37 46.71
CA LEU A 626 12.10 0.31 46.74
C LEU A 626 12.71 1.46 47.58
N ARG A 627 12.15 2.66 47.47
CA ARG A 627 12.62 3.83 48.24
C ARG A 627 12.33 3.67 49.74
N LYS A 628 11.18 3.09 50.11
CA LYS A 628 10.87 2.75 51.50
C LYS A 628 11.88 1.75 52.08
N VAL A 629 12.18 0.68 51.35
CA VAL A 629 13.20 -0.31 51.74
C VAL A 629 14.60 0.30 51.85
N MET A 630 14.96 1.26 50.98
CA MET A 630 16.25 1.95 51.08
C MET A 630 16.31 2.94 52.24
N LEU A 631 15.23 3.67 52.53
CA LEU A 631 15.15 4.57 53.69
C LEU A 631 15.24 3.81 55.01
N GLU A 632 14.51 2.71 55.15
CA GLU A 632 14.58 1.84 56.34
C GLU A 632 16.02 1.28 56.53
N ARG A 633 16.77 1.06 55.44
CA ARG A 633 18.16 0.61 55.49
C ARG A 633 19.16 1.73 55.82
N VAL A 634 18.90 2.97 55.41
CA VAL A 634 19.76 4.13 55.71
C VAL A 634 19.54 4.61 57.14
N GLU A 635 18.29 4.67 57.62
CA GLU A 635 17.96 4.99 59.02
C GLU A 635 18.51 3.93 59.99
N GLY A 636 18.59 2.66 59.55
CA GLY A 636 19.28 1.60 60.28
C GLY A 636 20.81 1.68 60.26
N LEU A 637 21.42 2.46 59.36
CA LEU A 637 22.88 2.66 59.28
C LEU A 637 23.33 3.94 60.00
N GLU A 638 22.55 5.02 59.94
CA GLU A 638 22.87 6.27 60.67
C GLU A 638 22.80 6.13 62.19
N THR A 639 22.10 5.11 62.70
CA THR A 639 22.09 4.78 64.13
C THR A 639 23.30 3.94 64.59
N VAL A 640 24.15 3.50 63.66
CA VAL A 640 25.38 2.74 63.95
C VAL A 640 26.58 3.70 64.05
N ASP A 641 26.63 4.77 63.26
CA ASP A 641 27.75 5.71 63.22
C ASP A 641 27.84 6.69 64.42
N GLU A 642 26.81 6.79 65.28
CA GLU A 642 26.87 7.57 66.53
C GLU A 642 27.34 6.78 67.76
N LYS A 643 27.71 5.50 67.60
CA LYS A 643 28.23 4.66 68.71
C LYS A 643 29.57 3.99 68.43
N GLU A 644 30.30 4.45 67.42
CA GLU A 644 31.61 3.89 67.05
C GLU A 644 32.78 4.74 67.58
N GLU A 645 32.70 5.19 68.84
CA GLU A 645 33.89 5.51 69.64
C GLU A 645 33.86 4.71 70.94
N ALA A 646 34.85 3.82 71.05
CA ALA A 646 35.21 2.95 72.19
C ALA A 646 34.44 1.62 72.33
N SER A 647 34.93 0.55 71.69
CA SER A 647 35.64 -0.56 72.39
C SER A 647 35.91 -1.75 71.47
N ASP A 648 37.17 -2.19 71.43
CA ASP A 648 37.61 -3.51 70.95
C ASP A 648 36.98 -4.62 71.80
N ASP A 649 35.88 -5.21 71.34
CA ASP A 649 35.53 -6.63 71.61
C ASP A 649 34.33 -7.01 70.72
N ASN A 650 34.63 -7.41 69.48
CA ASN A 650 33.62 -7.57 68.43
C ASN A 650 33.11 -9.02 68.31
N SER A 651 32.18 -9.40 69.21
CA SER A 651 31.35 -10.62 69.08
C SER A 651 29.83 -10.35 69.05
N ASP A 652 29.40 -9.11 69.31
CA ASP A 652 27.97 -8.75 69.39
C ASP A 652 27.39 -8.23 68.05
N ASP A 653 28.22 -7.76 67.12
CA ASP A 653 27.76 -7.35 65.78
C ASP A 653 27.31 -8.54 64.93
N GLU A 654 27.84 -9.74 65.18
CA GLU A 654 27.40 -10.96 64.50
C GLU A 654 25.98 -11.38 64.93
N VAL A 655 25.56 -11.02 66.15
CA VAL A 655 24.21 -11.31 66.67
C VAL A 655 23.18 -10.36 66.07
N LYS A 656 23.49 -9.05 65.99
CA LYS A 656 22.60 -8.06 65.34
C LYS A 656 22.41 -8.31 63.85
N ASN A 657 23.46 -8.76 63.15
CA ASN A 657 23.36 -9.10 61.73
C ASN A 657 22.53 -10.38 61.51
N LYS A 658 22.54 -11.33 62.46
CA LYS A 658 21.65 -12.51 62.43
C LYS A 658 20.19 -12.14 62.64
N ASP A 659 19.89 -11.19 63.52
CA ASP A 659 18.53 -10.72 63.75
C ASP A 659 17.97 -9.95 62.54
N ALA A 660 18.79 -9.10 61.90
CA ALA A 660 18.40 -8.40 60.67
C ALA A 660 18.17 -9.38 59.49
N VAL A 661 18.98 -10.43 59.39
CA VAL A 661 18.79 -11.50 58.39
C VAL A 661 17.54 -12.34 58.70
N ALA A 662 17.22 -12.57 59.97
CA ALA A 662 15.99 -13.26 60.38
C ALA A 662 14.74 -12.44 60.04
N GLU A 663 14.78 -11.12 60.25
CA GLU A 663 13.70 -10.19 59.89
C GLU A 663 13.52 -10.10 58.36
N LEU A 664 14.62 -10.03 57.60
CA LEU A 664 14.57 -10.10 56.13
C LEU A 664 13.98 -11.42 55.62
N ARG A 665 14.30 -12.55 56.25
CA ARG A 665 13.70 -13.84 55.92
C ARG A 665 12.21 -13.86 56.25
N ALA A 666 11.77 -13.25 57.35
CA ALA A 666 10.35 -13.12 57.69
C ALA A 666 9.59 -12.28 56.64
N LEU A 667 10.16 -11.16 56.20
CA LEU A 667 9.58 -10.30 55.16
C LEU A 667 9.53 -10.97 53.77
N VAL A 668 10.56 -11.74 53.41
CA VAL A 668 10.54 -12.56 52.19
C VAL A 668 9.46 -13.63 52.27
N THR A 669 9.32 -14.29 53.41
CA THR A 669 8.28 -15.31 53.64
C THR A 669 6.87 -14.69 53.56
N GLU A 670 6.68 -13.48 54.11
CA GLU A 670 5.40 -12.75 53.99
C GLU A 670 5.11 -12.35 52.54
N LYS A 671 6.13 -11.91 51.79
CA LYS A 671 6.01 -11.61 50.36
C LYS A 671 5.64 -12.86 49.56
N ASP A 672 6.27 -13.99 49.82
CA ASP A 672 5.99 -15.26 49.16
C ASP A 672 4.58 -15.75 49.48
N LYS A 673 4.10 -15.51 50.70
CA LYS A 673 2.71 -15.77 51.09
C LYS A 673 1.72 -14.88 50.32
N VAL A 674 1.98 -13.58 50.18
CA VAL A 674 1.12 -12.67 49.39
C VAL A 674 1.09 -13.06 47.91
N ILE A 675 2.23 -13.48 47.35
CA ILE A 675 2.32 -13.98 45.97
C ILE A 675 1.54 -15.30 45.85
N ALA A 676 1.67 -16.21 46.81
CA ALA A 676 0.94 -17.48 46.85
C ALA A 676 -0.58 -17.26 46.94
N ASP A 677 -1.03 -16.33 47.78
CA ASP A 677 -2.45 -15.97 47.92
C ASP A 677 -3.00 -15.34 46.62
N ALA A 678 -2.24 -14.45 45.96
CA ALA A 678 -2.62 -13.88 44.66
C ALA A 678 -2.65 -14.94 43.54
N ILE A 679 -1.74 -15.92 43.56
CA ILE A 679 -1.76 -17.06 42.65
C ILE A 679 -2.98 -17.95 42.93
N ALA A 680 -3.33 -18.17 44.20
CA ALA A 680 -4.50 -18.95 44.59
C ALA A 680 -5.81 -18.28 44.14
N GLU A 681 -5.96 -16.97 44.36
CA GLU A 681 -7.09 -16.17 43.88
C GLU A 681 -7.23 -16.21 42.35
N LYS A 682 -6.10 -16.15 41.63
CA LYS A 682 -6.09 -16.26 40.17
C LYS A 682 -6.46 -17.67 39.70
N LYS A 683 -6.06 -18.71 40.43
CA LYS A 683 -6.46 -20.11 40.14
C LYS A 683 -7.95 -20.33 40.36
N THR A 684 -8.55 -19.78 41.42
CA THR A 684 -10.01 -19.85 41.61
C THR A 684 -10.75 -19.09 40.52
N ALA A 685 -10.31 -17.89 40.13
CA ALA A 685 -10.91 -17.14 39.02
C ALA A 685 -10.83 -17.88 37.67
N ILE A 686 -9.73 -18.60 37.41
CA ILE A 686 -9.59 -19.46 36.23
C ILE A 686 -10.56 -20.65 36.30
N ALA A 687 -10.67 -21.31 37.47
CA ALA A 687 -11.58 -22.43 37.65
C ALA A 687 -13.06 -22.03 37.49
N GLU A 688 -13.46 -20.86 37.99
CA GLU A 688 -14.80 -20.30 37.78
C GLU A 688 -15.08 -20.00 36.30
N ARG A 689 -14.09 -19.45 35.60
CA ARG A 689 -14.18 -19.20 34.15
C ARG A 689 -14.30 -20.51 33.36
N ASP A 690 -13.52 -21.54 33.69
CA ASP A 690 -13.58 -22.83 33.01
C ASP A 690 -14.92 -23.54 33.26
N LYS A 691 -15.45 -23.43 34.47
CA LYS A 691 -16.82 -23.89 34.79
C LYS A 691 -17.87 -23.17 33.93
N ALA A 692 -17.78 -21.84 33.82
CA ALA A 692 -18.70 -21.07 32.97
C ALA A 692 -18.60 -21.43 31.47
N ILE A 693 -17.41 -21.79 30.99
CA ILE A 693 -17.20 -22.29 29.62
C ILE A 693 -17.87 -23.66 29.43
N GLU A 694 -17.70 -24.60 30.37
CA GLU A 694 -18.35 -25.91 30.31
C GLU A 694 -19.87 -25.83 30.41
N ASP A 695 -20.41 -24.96 31.28
CA ASP A 695 -21.85 -24.69 31.35
C ASP A 695 -22.37 -24.11 30.02
N GLY A 696 -21.60 -23.21 29.40
CA GLY A 696 -21.90 -22.68 28.06
C GLY A 696 -21.92 -23.77 26.98
N LYS A 697 -20.97 -24.72 27.00
CA LYS A 697 -20.95 -25.87 26.08
C LYS A 697 -22.15 -26.79 26.31
N ARG A 698 -22.52 -27.04 27.57
CA ARG A 698 -23.69 -27.86 27.92
C ARG A 698 -24.99 -27.24 27.38
N MET A 699 -25.19 -25.94 27.58
CA MET A 699 -26.35 -25.22 27.03
C MET A 699 -26.40 -25.27 25.49
N LEU A 700 -25.25 -25.17 24.82
CA LEU A 700 -25.16 -25.31 23.37
C LEU A 700 -25.51 -26.74 22.91
N GLY A 701 -25.06 -27.75 23.64
CA GLY A 701 -25.42 -29.15 23.40
C GLY A 701 -26.92 -29.41 23.56
N GLU A 702 -27.56 -28.88 24.59
CA GLU A 702 -29.01 -28.99 24.78
C GLU A 702 -29.78 -28.27 23.68
N LYS A 703 -29.35 -27.07 23.29
CA LYS A 703 -29.96 -26.33 22.17
C LYS A 703 -29.88 -27.12 20.86
N ASN A 704 -28.74 -27.76 20.58
CA ASN A 704 -28.60 -28.61 19.39
C ASN A 704 -29.52 -29.82 19.46
N ARG A 705 -29.67 -30.48 20.62
CA ARG A 705 -30.65 -31.57 20.80
C ARG A 705 -32.10 -31.11 20.59
N VAL A 706 -32.45 -29.90 21.01
CA VAL A 706 -33.78 -29.32 20.73
C VAL A 706 -33.98 -29.09 19.24
N ILE A 707 -32.98 -28.53 18.54
CA ILE A 707 -33.01 -28.34 17.09
C ILE A 707 -33.17 -29.67 16.37
N ASP A 708 -32.44 -30.70 16.78
CA ASP A 708 -32.51 -32.02 16.15
C ASP A 708 -33.86 -32.71 16.40
N ARG A 709 -34.46 -32.54 17.59
CA ARG A 709 -35.84 -32.99 17.87
C ARG A 709 -36.86 -32.24 17.00
N LEU A 710 -36.72 -30.94 16.84
CA LEU A 710 -37.60 -30.15 15.95
C LEU A 710 -37.45 -30.60 14.49
N LYS A 711 -36.22 -30.89 14.03
CA LYS A 711 -35.99 -31.46 12.70
C LYS A 711 -36.61 -32.84 12.54
N LEU A 712 -36.54 -33.69 13.56
CA LEU A 712 -37.17 -35.02 13.54
C LEU A 712 -38.70 -34.90 13.53
N GLN A 713 -39.28 -34.01 14.34
CA GLN A 713 -40.72 -33.73 14.35
C GLN A 713 -41.21 -33.15 13.02
N LEU A 714 -40.40 -32.32 12.35
CA LEU A 714 -40.69 -31.84 10.99
C LEU A 714 -40.56 -32.95 9.93
N ARG A 715 -39.78 -34.00 10.21
CA ARG A 715 -39.56 -35.13 9.29
C ARG A 715 -40.61 -36.23 9.46
N ASP A 716 -41.05 -36.49 10.69
CA ASP A 716 -41.99 -37.55 11.05
C ASP A 716 -43.44 -37.02 11.17
N GLY A 717 -43.60 -35.72 11.40
CA GLY A 717 -44.86 -35.01 11.28
C GLY A 717 -45.21 -34.81 9.81
N GLY A 718 -45.63 -35.88 9.15
CA GLY A 718 -46.46 -35.77 7.95
C GLY A 718 -47.77 -35.07 8.31
N VAL A 719 -47.74 -33.74 8.29
CA VAL A 719 -48.94 -32.92 8.37
C VAL A 719 -49.07 -32.17 7.06
N ASP A 720 -49.92 -32.72 6.21
CA ASP A 720 -50.78 -31.98 5.31
C ASP A 720 -51.42 -30.81 6.07
N PHE A 721 -50.83 -29.62 5.96
CA PHE A 721 -51.56 -28.39 6.24
C PHE A 721 -52.30 -27.98 4.99
N LEU A 722 -53.57 -28.39 4.98
CA LEU A 722 -54.69 -27.91 4.18
C LEU A 722 -54.59 -26.42 3.83
N GLY A 723 -54.96 -26.14 2.58
CA GLY A 723 -55.09 -24.82 2.02
C GLY A 723 -56.08 -23.93 2.79
N VAL A 724 -55.68 -22.67 2.92
CA VAL A 724 -56.59 -21.56 3.19
C VAL A 724 -56.84 -20.88 1.84
N GLY A 725 -58.04 -21.09 1.32
CA GLY A 725 -58.54 -20.41 0.14
C GLY A 725 -58.64 -18.91 0.38
N LEU A 726 -57.90 -18.14 -0.41
CA LEU A 726 -58.15 -16.72 -0.60
C LEU A 726 -59.34 -16.56 -1.55
N ASN A 727 -60.54 -16.52 -0.97
CA ASN A 727 -61.73 -16.04 -1.66
C ASN A 727 -61.83 -14.53 -1.42
N GLY A 728 -61.27 -13.75 -2.35
CA GLY A 728 -61.37 -12.30 -2.40
C GLY A 728 -61.97 -11.89 -3.74
N GLY A 729 -63.26 -11.55 -3.73
CA GLY A 729 -64.03 -11.24 -4.94
C GLY A 729 -63.51 -10.02 -5.68
N SER A 730 -63.35 -10.16 -7.00
CA SER A 730 -63.33 -9.06 -7.94
C SER A 730 -64.63 -9.11 -8.74
N ARG A 731 -65.54 -8.19 -8.41
CA ARG A 731 -66.71 -7.85 -9.22
C ARG A 731 -66.30 -6.77 -10.22
N GLY A 732 -66.40 -7.10 -11.51
CA GLY A 732 -66.97 -6.24 -12.55
C GLY A 732 -66.10 -5.10 -13.08
N VAL A 733 -65.50 -5.31 -14.25
CA VAL A 733 -65.55 -4.35 -15.36
C VAL A 733 -65.76 -5.15 -16.64
N GLY A 734 -66.92 -4.95 -17.27
CA GLY A 734 -67.26 -5.60 -18.53
C GLY A 734 -66.58 -4.94 -19.72
N LYS A 735 -66.48 -5.69 -20.80
CA LYS A 735 -66.54 -5.20 -22.18
C LYS A 735 -67.11 -6.32 -23.05
N GLY A 736 -68.31 -6.08 -23.55
CA GLY A 736 -68.73 -6.64 -24.82
C GLY A 736 -68.11 -5.82 -25.95
N ASP A 737 -67.93 -6.50 -27.07
CA ASP A 737 -67.48 -6.08 -28.40
C ASP A 737 -66.05 -5.52 -28.56
#